data_AF-A0A961L0B5-F1
#
_entry.id   AF-A0A961L0B5-F1
#
_cell.length_a   1.000
_cell.length_b   1.000
_cell.length_c   1.000
_cell.angle_alpha   90.00
_cell.angle_beta   90.00
_cell.angle_gamma   90.00
#
_symmetry.space_group_name_H-M   'P 1'
#
loop_
_entity.id
_entity.type
_entity.pdbx_description
1 polymer ?
#
loop_
_entity_poly.entity_id
_entity_poly.type
_entity_poly.pdbx_seq_one_letter_code
_entity_poly.pdbx_strand_id
1 'polypeptide(L)'
;MVTSPFDIADGIRDDVPAPAQGAAAPGVVVFLGPSLPLDIARATLPDADYRPPIRRGDLDAISGGTAVGIIDGVFAQTLSISPTEIREAIGRGVIVYGAASMGALRAAEVPGVIAVGRIAEMYRTGIIERDDEVALQFAPESYLALTDPLVNLRYGVERLVRSGSLRREAGDALIEAAAGLHFTERTLEAVLGRTPMAGSTDAPDLIRLLRSFDLKREDAHLLIETLATLDPAGLGSASGAALAPRAERDGATAGMQVRPSEAHDAPVLIWESGDLVGFPALMRFMMTTGSYEPAARRAAARMAASGRTVGAGGVIPDGPDAQSILDATRLVWGWESPEEAHVTLRDLGLGLQDLVLSLEAEATLQVRVAGLGTAGWPAFLRALRAELWLDDLTLKREALRCGAVDHFAALGRAGGPPELVEIDAARRTISRLRCAMQWPVVQSDLARQGLREEVLEAQVESLALARRAAAPVARMLDSPPSSRMPPTPRRDLWRGQGLGVAPSPKAEGSNRFALAPEAAEAAITQIAEGIGIVRIGLIGELDTLGVHVAQAFGARSGWSTSFSSGKSTTREGARVGAVMEEVEIFAQDVFRVANPVRTCYAAVRDDPAFVDPRRIGLPFDSRYDDLLEFEWTAASDLLGAGPVMVPTACLIGERVANDIYYSPRLGGKIFSSSGLGSGFSLAEAAVHAAAEFIERHAVRLAEIALDNPGGVGFGRFEFVDPDTLPDGPRGIARQYQDAGMMVRLLDITSEIAVPTFYARVFDDPFTSAASMSSDGFACHPDPEVAITMALLEAAQTKAGVIAGGREDYTLQARSLGRHERPRTMLPGAQAFWFANDRPMRAFDAAQGLRSGDILEELEWIADRVEGAGFPQFVICDFTTPRIRPAHAVRVLIPDAETTNPLYTGPRARATLIRDLLPRCVRPAP
;
A
#
# COMPACT_ATOMS: atom_id res chain seq x y z
N MET A 1 -8.74 51.34 -23.90
CA MET A 1 -9.69 52.40 -23.49
C MET A 1 -10.12 52.03 -22.07
N VAL A 2 -9.49 52.54 -21.02
CA VAL A 2 -9.72 53.88 -20.39
C VAL A 2 -11.20 53.94 -19.97
N THR A 3 -11.61 53.81 -18.70
CA THR A 3 -11.34 54.64 -17.50
C THR A 3 -11.79 53.98 -16.16
N SER A 4 -10.90 53.93 -15.14
CA SER A 4 -10.93 54.50 -13.74
C SER A 4 -12.25 55.03 -13.09
N PRO A 5 -12.30 55.47 -11.79
CA PRO A 5 -11.57 55.18 -10.51
C PRO A 5 -12.46 55.15 -9.21
N PHE A 6 -11.84 55.05 -8.01
CA PHE A 6 -12.10 55.72 -6.68
C PHE A 6 -11.98 54.69 -5.52
N ASP A 7 -10.99 54.71 -4.60
CA ASP A 7 -10.44 55.66 -3.60
C ASP A 7 -10.86 55.33 -2.14
N ILE A 8 -9.89 54.76 -1.41
CA ILE A 8 -9.28 55.14 -0.12
C ILE A 8 -10.11 55.88 0.99
N ALA A 9 -10.04 55.26 2.19
CA ALA A 9 -9.92 55.79 3.57
C ALA A 9 -11.14 56.09 4.47
N ASP A 10 -11.12 55.34 5.59
CA ASP A 10 -11.27 55.68 7.02
C ASP A 10 -12.54 56.29 7.61
N GLY A 11 -13.06 55.57 8.62
CA GLY A 11 -14.03 56.05 9.60
C GLY A 11 -14.23 55.05 10.73
N ILE A 12 -13.37 55.11 11.75
CA ILE A 12 -13.46 54.42 13.04
C ILE A 12 -14.81 54.70 13.71
N ARG A 13 -15.52 53.65 14.14
CA ARG A 13 -16.53 53.72 15.21
C ARG A 13 -16.44 52.48 16.10
N ASP A 14 -16.20 52.74 17.37
CA ASP A 14 -16.13 51.78 18.48
C ASP A 14 -17.48 51.08 18.75
N ASP A 15 -17.37 49.79 19.04
CA ASP A 15 -18.09 48.95 20.01
C ASP A 15 -19.63 49.04 20.16
N VAL A 16 -20.28 48.00 19.61
CA VAL A 16 -21.29 47.20 20.33
C VAL A 16 -21.04 45.72 19.96
N PRO A 17 -20.72 44.81 20.91
CA PRO A 17 -20.59 43.40 20.57
C PRO A 17 -21.97 42.84 20.21
N ALA A 18 -22.09 42.34 18.99
CA ALA A 18 -23.20 41.49 18.59
C ALA A 18 -23.21 40.25 19.51
N PRO A 19 -24.40 39.78 19.97
CA PRO A 19 -24.46 38.64 20.86
C PRO A 19 -23.83 37.42 20.17
N ALA A 20 -22.97 36.73 20.94
CA ALA A 20 -22.38 35.46 20.56
C ALA A 20 -23.47 34.56 19.95
N GLN A 21 -23.22 34.07 18.74
CA GLN A 21 -24.03 33.01 18.15
C GLN A 21 -24.03 31.84 19.13
N GLY A 22 -25.22 31.51 19.63
CA GLY A 22 -25.42 30.54 20.69
C GLY A 22 -24.88 29.17 20.31
N ALA A 23 -24.33 28.47 21.30
CA ALA A 23 -24.15 27.04 21.24
C ALA A 23 -25.49 26.39 20.83
N ALA A 24 -25.49 25.61 19.74
CA ALA A 24 -26.65 24.85 19.31
C ALA A 24 -27.12 23.95 20.47
N ALA A 25 -28.44 23.88 20.69
CA ALA A 25 -29.03 22.98 21.68
C ALA A 25 -28.63 21.52 21.40
N PRO A 26 -28.51 20.66 22.44
CA PRO A 26 -28.22 19.24 22.24
C PRO A 26 -29.31 18.60 21.40
N GLY A 27 -28.97 18.20 20.16
CA GLY A 27 -29.87 17.56 19.21
C GLY A 27 -29.72 16.04 19.17
N VAL A 28 -30.71 15.36 18.60
CA VAL A 28 -30.63 13.93 18.28
C VAL A 28 -30.47 13.78 16.76
N VAL A 29 -29.45 13.05 16.33
CA VAL A 29 -29.22 12.69 14.91
C VAL A 29 -29.41 11.18 14.75
N VAL A 30 -30.15 10.74 13.74
CA VAL A 30 -30.39 9.32 13.50
C VAL A 30 -30.04 8.96 12.06
N PHE A 31 -29.16 7.98 11.87
CA PHE A 31 -28.80 7.43 10.56
C PHE A 31 -29.66 6.20 10.27
N LEU A 32 -30.57 6.32 9.30
CA LEU A 32 -31.63 5.35 9.04
C LEU A 32 -31.76 5.06 7.53
N GLY A 33 -32.05 3.81 7.20
CA GLY A 33 -32.44 3.39 5.85
C GLY A 33 -33.37 2.17 5.88
N PRO A 34 -32.97 1.02 5.32
CA PRO A 34 -33.88 -0.10 5.07
C PRO A 34 -34.44 -0.76 6.33
N SER A 35 -33.84 -0.56 7.51
CA SER A 35 -34.26 -1.27 8.72
C SER A 35 -35.57 -0.74 9.33
N LEU A 36 -35.96 0.52 9.07
CA LEU A 36 -37.24 1.07 9.54
C LEU A 36 -37.72 2.20 8.61
N PRO A 37 -39.01 2.22 8.19
CA PRO A 37 -39.57 3.32 7.42
C PRO A 37 -39.50 4.67 8.15
N LEU A 38 -39.10 5.72 7.44
CA LEU A 38 -38.88 7.06 8.00
C LEU A 38 -40.16 7.67 8.61
N ASP A 39 -41.32 7.40 8.02
CA ASP A 39 -42.62 7.87 8.51
C ASP A 39 -42.95 7.26 9.89
N ILE A 40 -42.62 5.99 10.10
CA ILE A 40 -42.78 5.32 11.39
C ILE A 40 -41.81 5.89 12.43
N ALA A 41 -40.54 6.07 12.05
CA ALA A 41 -39.54 6.64 12.96
C ALA A 41 -39.94 8.05 13.44
N ARG A 42 -40.36 8.92 12.51
CA ARG A 42 -40.81 10.29 12.80
C ARG A 42 -42.08 10.36 13.65
N ALA A 43 -42.94 9.33 13.62
CA ALA A 43 -44.11 9.27 14.49
C ALA A 43 -43.72 9.12 15.97
N THR A 44 -42.60 8.45 16.26
CA THR A 44 -42.10 8.22 17.61
C THR A 44 -41.14 9.32 18.07
N LEU A 45 -40.27 9.81 17.18
CA LEU A 45 -39.28 10.85 17.48
C LEU A 45 -39.28 11.95 16.39
N PRO A 46 -40.23 12.90 16.44
CA PRO A 46 -40.44 13.86 15.36
C PRO A 46 -39.34 14.91 15.21
N ASP A 47 -38.65 15.26 16.30
CA ASP A 47 -37.69 16.37 16.36
C ASP A 47 -36.24 15.96 16.05
N ALA A 48 -35.99 14.69 15.71
CA ALA A 48 -34.65 14.21 15.35
C ALA A 48 -34.25 14.57 13.91
N ASP A 49 -32.95 14.83 13.71
CA ASP A 49 -32.34 14.97 12.40
C ASP A 49 -32.09 13.58 11.79
N TYR A 50 -33.00 13.14 10.93
CA TYR A 50 -32.87 11.87 10.21
C TYR A 50 -32.01 12.03 8.96
N ARG A 51 -30.94 11.25 8.91
CA ARG A 51 -29.98 11.20 7.82
C ARG A 51 -30.01 9.85 7.10
N PRO A 52 -29.53 9.80 5.84
CA PRO A 52 -29.28 8.54 5.12
C PRO A 52 -28.46 7.52 5.93
N PRO A 53 -28.37 6.26 5.50
CA PRO A 53 -27.45 5.27 6.09
C PRO A 53 -26.03 5.82 6.23
N ILE A 54 -25.42 5.61 7.41
CA ILE A 54 -24.13 6.21 7.77
C ILE A 54 -23.01 5.74 6.84
N ARG A 55 -22.11 6.67 6.51
CA ARG A 55 -20.87 6.43 5.76
C ARG A 55 -19.69 7.18 6.38
N ARG A 56 -18.51 6.92 5.82
CA ARG A 56 -17.26 7.60 6.16
C ARG A 56 -17.39 9.13 6.14
N GLY A 57 -16.97 9.79 7.21
CA GLY A 57 -16.91 11.26 7.37
C GLY A 57 -18.21 11.90 7.86
N ASP A 58 -19.28 11.14 8.04
CA ASP A 58 -20.58 11.69 8.46
C ASP A 58 -20.58 12.16 9.92
N LEU A 59 -19.66 11.67 10.78
CA LEU A 59 -19.59 12.08 12.18
C LEU A 59 -18.67 13.29 12.41
N ASP A 60 -17.81 13.65 11.46
CA ASP A 60 -16.77 14.67 11.62
C ASP A 60 -17.33 16.04 12.01
N ALA A 61 -18.49 16.41 11.45
CA ALA A 61 -19.15 17.69 11.68
C ALA A 61 -20.12 17.70 12.88
N ILE A 62 -20.27 16.59 13.60
CA ILE A 62 -21.19 16.50 14.74
C ILE A 62 -20.51 17.04 16.01
N SER A 63 -21.16 18.03 16.64
CA SER A 63 -20.68 18.67 17.87
C SER A 63 -20.87 17.78 19.11
N GLY A 64 -19.97 17.94 20.09
CA GLY A 64 -20.13 17.32 21.40
C GLY A 64 -21.46 17.68 22.08
N GLY A 65 -21.98 16.77 22.90
CA GLY A 65 -23.30 16.89 23.54
C GLY A 65 -24.48 16.42 22.67
N THR A 66 -24.24 16.06 21.41
CA THR A 66 -25.25 15.48 20.50
C THR A 66 -25.41 13.98 20.78
N ALA A 67 -26.65 13.48 20.81
CA ALA A 67 -26.92 12.05 20.80
C ALA A 67 -27.07 11.56 19.34
N VAL A 68 -26.34 10.51 18.98
CA VAL A 68 -26.33 9.93 17.64
C VAL A 68 -26.82 8.50 17.68
N GLY A 69 -27.92 8.20 16.98
CA GLY A 69 -28.41 6.85 16.73
C GLY A 69 -27.91 6.31 15.39
N ILE A 70 -27.10 5.26 15.41
CA ILE A 70 -26.68 4.55 14.20
C ILE A 70 -27.55 3.30 14.07
N ILE A 71 -28.35 3.24 13.00
CA ILE A 71 -29.12 2.05 12.63
C ILE A 71 -28.45 1.43 11.41
N ASP A 72 -28.58 2.09 10.26
CA ASP A 72 -28.12 1.59 8.96
C ASP A 72 -26.84 2.26 8.47
N GLY A 73 -26.09 1.55 7.64
CA GLY A 73 -24.88 2.03 6.98
C GLY A 73 -24.70 1.42 5.59
N VAL A 74 -23.72 1.93 4.85
CA VAL A 74 -23.37 1.48 3.49
C VAL A 74 -22.10 0.61 3.46
N PHE A 75 -22.01 -0.28 2.47
CA PHE A 75 -20.84 -1.12 2.15
C PHE A 75 -20.43 -0.97 0.67
N ALA A 76 -19.23 -1.45 0.32
CA ALA A 76 -18.70 -1.56 -1.04
C ALA A 76 -18.53 -0.23 -1.82
N GLN A 77 -19.59 0.25 -2.49
CA GLN A 77 -19.52 1.41 -3.39
C GLN A 77 -19.17 2.72 -2.67
N THR A 78 -19.43 2.77 -1.36
CA THR A 78 -19.05 3.86 -0.47
C THR A 78 -18.37 3.27 0.76
N LEU A 79 -17.33 3.93 1.25
CA LEU A 79 -16.63 3.51 2.47
C LEU A 79 -17.58 3.57 3.66
N SER A 80 -17.68 2.47 4.39
CA SER A 80 -18.39 2.40 5.66
C SER A 80 -17.76 3.34 6.71
N ILE A 81 -18.54 3.71 7.72
CA ILE A 81 -18.06 4.39 8.94
C ILE A 81 -16.98 3.54 9.63
N SER A 82 -15.80 4.06 10.02
CA SER A 82 -14.84 3.24 10.81
C SER A 82 -15.11 3.27 12.30
N PRO A 83 -14.62 2.25 13.03
CA PRO A 83 -14.47 2.32 14.47
C PRO A 83 -13.71 3.56 14.97
N THR A 84 -12.62 3.98 14.30
CA THR A 84 -11.87 5.21 14.70
C THR A 84 -12.72 6.46 14.62
N GLU A 85 -13.48 6.67 13.55
CA GLU A 85 -14.33 7.86 13.42
C GLU A 85 -15.37 7.93 14.56
N ILE A 86 -15.91 6.79 14.97
CA ILE A 86 -16.83 6.69 16.12
C ILE A 86 -16.09 6.98 17.43
N ARG A 87 -14.89 6.43 17.64
CA ARG A 87 -14.07 6.73 18.83
C ARG A 87 -13.74 8.22 18.92
N GLU A 88 -13.42 8.86 17.80
CA GLU A 88 -13.14 10.30 17.75
C GLU A 88 -14.39 11.13 18.06
N ALA A 89 -15.56 10.73 17.54
CA ALA A 89 -16.83 11.36 17.89
C ALA A 89 -17.13 11.25 19.40
N ILE A 90 -16.96 10.05 19.99
CA ILE A 90 -17.09 9.84 21.44
C ILE A 90 -16.08 10.71 22.20
N GLY A 91 -14.84 10.79 21.74
CA GLY A 91 -13.80 11.66 22.31
C GLY A 91 -14.14 13.16 22.24
N ARG A 92 -14.94 13.59 21.25
CA ARG A 92 -15.50 14.95 21.16
C ARG A 92 -16.70 15.18 22.09
N GLY A 93 -17.17 14.15 22.80
CA GLY A 93 -18.34 14.21 23.67
C GLY A 93 -19.66 13.89 22.98
N VAL A 94 -19.64 13.27 21.79
CA VAL A 94 -20.86 12.74 21.14
C VAL A 94 -21.27 11.45 21.83
N ILE A 95 -22.56 11.29 22.13
CA ILE A 95 -23.10 10.07 22.73
C ILE A 95 -23.63 9.19 21.61
N VAL A 96 -22.99 8.05 21.37
CA VAL A 96 -23.31 7.19 20.23
C VAL A 96 -24.07 5.94 20.69
N TYR A 97 -25.22 5.70 20.07
CA TYR A 97 -26.02 4.50 20.21
C TYR A 97 -25.99 3.70 18.90
N GLY A 98 -25.99 2.37 18.98
CA GLY A 98 -25.97 1.49 17.82
C GLY A 98 -26.95 0.33 17.93
N ALA A 99 -27.72 0.07 16.86
CA ALA A 99 -28.71 -1.00 16.80
C ALA A 99 -28.88 -1.60 15.39
N ALA A 100 -29.60 -2.72 15.31
CA ALA A 100 -30.17 -3.38 14.12
C ALA A 100 -29.24 -3.85 13.00
N SER A 101 -28.38 -2.99 12.48
CA SER A 101 -27.62 -3.20 11.24
C SER A 101 -26.16 -2.83 11.46
N MET A 102 -25.57 -1.96 10.64
CA MET A 102 -24.23 -1.40 10.85
C MET A 102 -24.05 -0.83 12.27
N GLY A 103 -25.11 -0.25 12.85
CA GLY A 103 -25.09 0.24 14.23
C GLY A 103 -24.81 -0.85 15.26
N ALA A 104 -25.43 -2.02 15.13
CA ALA A 104 -25.20 -3.16 16.02
C ALA A 104 -23.76 -3.70 15.90
N LEU A 105 -23.21 -3.76 14.69
CA LEU A 105 -21.80 -4.12 14.45
C LEU A 105 -20.85 -3.16 15.19
N ARG A 106 -21.00 -1.85 14.94
CA ARG A 106 -20.14 -0.84 15.57
C ARG A 106 -20.30 -0.79 17.10
N ALA A 107 -21.49 -1.12 17.62
CA ALA A 107 -21.73 -1.24 19.05
C ALA A 107 -21.06 -2.46 19.71
N ALA A 108 -20.73 -3.50 18.94
CA ALA A 108 -19.94 -4.65 19.38
C ALA A 108 -18.43 -4.41 19.27
N GLU A 109 -17.99 -3.55 18.35
CA GLU A 109 -16.57 -3.31 18.06
C GLU A 109 -15.96 -2.13 18.81
N VAL A 110 -16.76 -1.11 19.14
CA VAL A 110 -16.27 0.15 19.72
C VAL A 110 -16.71 0.27 21.18
N PRO A 111 -15.78 0.09 22.14
CA PRO A 111 -16.05 0.44 23.53
C PRO A 111 -16.51 1.91 23.64
N GLY A 112 -17.64 2.14 24.28
CA GLY A 112 -18.26 3.46 24.43
C GLY A 112 -19.49 3.70 23.56
N VAL A 113 -19.75 2.86 22.54
CA VAL A 113 -21.04 2.84 21.85
C VAL A 113 -22.07 2.08 22.68
N ILE A 114 -23.22 2.71 22.90
CA ILE A 114 -24.33 2.12 23.64
C ILE A 114 -25.11 1.20 22.71
N ALA A 115 -24.98 -0.11 22.90
CA ALA A 115 -25.75 -1.09 22.13
C ALA A 115 -27.22 -1.09 22.55
N VAL A 116 -28.10 -1.13 21.56
CA VAL A 116 -29.54 -1.30 21.75
C VAL A 116 -30.01 -2.43 20.84
N GLY A 117 -30.82 -3.33 21.38
CA GLY A 117 -31.44 -4.42 20.63
C GLY A 117 -30.72 -5.76 20.71
N ARG A 118 -31.39 -6.79 20.21
CA ARG A 118 -30.97 -8.19 20.29
C ARG A 118 -29.81 -8.50 19.33
N ILE A 119 -29.73 -7.85 18.17
CA ILE A 119 -28.66 -8.09 17.19
C ILE A 119 -27.31 -7.65 17.76
N ALA A 120 -27.26 -6.50 18.43
CA ALA A 120 -26.03 -6.03 19.08
C ALA A 120 -25.58 -7.00 20.19
N GLU A 121 -26.52 -7.55 20.96
CA GLU A 121 -26.22 -8.58 21.97
C GLU A 121 -25.74 -9.90 21.34
N MET A 122 -26.34 -10.31 20.21
CA MET A 122 -25.92 -11.52 19.50
C MET A 122 -24.47 -11.41 18.99
N TYR A 123 -24.03 -10.24 18.53
CA TYR A 123 -22.61 -10.01 18.22
C TYR A 123 -21.71 -10.03 19.46
N ARG A 124 -22.11 -9.34 20.54
CA ARG A 124 -21.33 -9.27 21.79
C ARG A 124 -21.13 -10.62 22.46
N THR A 125 -22.14 -11.49 22.37
CA THR A 125 -22.12 -12.84 22.94
C THR A 125 -21.55 -13.90 21.98
N GLY A 126 -21.17 -13.51 20.75
CA GLY A 126 -20.64 -14.43 19.74
C GLY A 126 -21.68 -15.41 19.17
N ILE A 127 -22.98 -15.17 19.38
CA ILE A 127 -24.05 -15.97 18.74
C ILE A 127 -23.98 -15.81 17.21
N ILE A 128 -23.62 -14.61 16.74
CA ILE A 128 -23.27 -14.33 15.34
C ILE A 128 -21.92 -13.63 15.29
N GLU A 129 -21.13 -13.96 14.27
CA GLU A 129 -19.78 -13.42 14.08
C GLU A 129 -19.57 -12.80 12.68
N ARG A 130 -20.33 -13.25 11.68
CA ARG A 130 -20.18 -12.79 10.29
C ARG A 130 -20.82 -11.43 10.08
N ASP A 131 -20.12 -10.52 9.41
CA ASP A 131 -20.63 -9.18 9.09
C ASP A 131 -21.79 -9.23 8.07
N ASP A 132 -21.81 -10.25 7.21
CA ASP A 132 -22.87 -10.46 6.22
C ASP A 132 -24.21 -10.90 6.83
N GLU A 133 -24.27 -11.11 8.15
CA GLU A 133 -25.50 -11.42 8.89
C GLU A 133 -26.52 -10.29 8.82
N VAL A 134 -26.03 -9.04 8.85
CA VAL A 134 -26.86 -7.83 8.79
C VAL A 134 -26.87 -7.18 7.40
N ALA A 135 -26.01 -7.63 6.49
CA ALA A 135 -25.89 -7.09 5.14
C ALA A 135 -27.10 -7.47 4.27
N LEU A 136 -27.51 -6.52 3.42
CA LEU A 136 -28.54 -6.69 2.40
C LEU A 136 -28.31 -5.67 1.28
N GLN A 137 -28.87 -5.94 0.10
CA GLN A 137 -28.91 -5.00 -1.00
C GLN A 137 -30.19 -4.16 -0.91
N PHE A 138 -30.11 -2.86 -1.16
CA PHE A 138 -31.26 -1.97 -1.16
C PHE A 138 -31.19 -0.95 -2.30
N ALA A 139 -32.34 -0.40 -2.67
CA ALA A 139 -32.44 0.65 -3.68
C ALA A 139 -31.88 1.99 -3.14
N PRO A 140 -30.89 2.64 -3.80
CA PRO A 140 -30.17 3.80 -3.24
C PRO A 140 -31.05 5.01 -2.88
N GLU A 141 -32.15 5.21 -3.60
CA GLU A 141 -33.02 6.39 -3.44
C GLU A 141 -34.15 6.15 -2.43
N SER A 142 -34.77 4.97 -2.47
CA SER A 142 -35.93 4.64 -1.63
C SER A 142 -35.58 3.87 -0.36
N TYR A 143 -34.35 3.38 -0.26
CA TYR A 143 -33.88 2.45 0.78
C TYR A 143 -34.73 1.18 0.90
N LEU A 144 -35.45 0.80 -0.15
CA LEU A 144 -36.20 -0.45 -0.18
C LEU A 144 -35.23 -1.64 -0.22
N ALA A 145 -35.34 -2.55 0.75
CA ALA A 145 -34.58 -3.79 0.75
C ALA A 145 -34.96 -4.67 -0.47
N LEU A 146 -33.95 -5.09 -1.22
CA LEU A 146 -34.05 -5.97 -2.38
C LEU A 146 -33.73 -7.43 -2.03
N THR A 147 -32.93 -7.63 -0.97
CA THR A 147 -32.59 -8.94 -0.42
C THR A 147 -32.85 -9.00 1.08
N ASP A 148 -32.86 -10.22 1.62
CA ASP A 148 -33.19 -10.52 3.00
C ASP A 148 -31.90 -10.73 3.84
N PRO A 149 -31.73 -10.08 5.00
CA PRO A 149 -30.58 -10.27 5.87
C PRO A 149 -30.66 -11.61 6.63
N LEU A 150 -29.53 -12.30 6.79
CA LEU A 150 -29.48 -13.64 7.41
C LEU A 150 -29.97 -13.63 8.86
N VAL A 151 -29.73 -12.55 9.60
CA VAL A 151 -30.18 -12.40 10.98
C VAL A 151 -31.71 -12.44 11.12
N ASN A 152 -32.46 -11.89 10.15
CA ASN A 152 -33.92 -11.96 10.14
C ASN A 152 -34.40 -13.39 9.86
N LEU A 153 -33.73 -14.11 8.95
CA LEU A 153 -34.03 -15.51 8.67
C LEU A 153 -33.78 -16.38 9.91
N ARG A 154 -32.65 -16.22 10.61
CA ARG A 154 -32.36 -16.92 11.87
C ARG A 154 -33.47 -16.69 12.90
N TYR A 155 -33.86 -15.44 13.06
CA TYR A 155 -34.87 -15.02 14.01
C TYR A 155 -36.27 -15.57 13.71
N GLY A 156 -36.66 -15.57 12.42
CA GLY A 156 -37.92 -16.14 11.96
C GLY A 156 -37.95 -17.67 12.08
N VAL A 157 -36.89 -18.34 11.63
CA VAL A 157 -36.73 -19.81 11.75
C VAL A 157 -36.78 -20.23 13.21
N GLU A 158 -36.04 -19.55 14.10
CA GLU A 158 -36.06 -19.85 15.53
C GLU A 158 -37.48 -19.83 16.10
N ARG A 159 -38.29 -18.82 15.75
CA ARG A 159 -39.68 -18.70 16.22
C ARG A 159 -40.58 -19.77 15.67
N LEU A 160 -40.49 -20.06 14.39
CA LEU A 160 -41.31 -21.09 13.75
C LEU A 160 -40.95 -22.49 14.28
N VAL A 161 -39.67 -22.73 14.59
CA VAL A 161 -39.24 -23.97 15.26
C VAL A 161 -39.77 -24.03 16.69
N ARG A 162 -39.68 -22.94 17.45
CA ARG A 162 -40.21 -22.86 18.82
C ARG A 162 -41.73 -23.01 18.88
N SER A 163 -42.47 -22.51 17.89
CA SER A 163 -43.94 -22.64 17.81
C SER A 163 -44.40 -24.00 17.28
N GLY A 164 -43.48 -24.84 16.78
CA GLY A 164 -43.80 -26.10 16.11
C GLY A 164 -44.32 -25.96 14.68
N SER A 165 -44.29 -24.74 14.13
CA SER A 165 -44.70 -24.45 12.74
C SER A 165 -43.65 -24.88 11.71
N LEU A 166 -42.39 -25.06 12.13
CA LEU A 166 -41.29 -25.55 11.31
C LEU A 166 -40.50 -26.62 12.07
N ARG A 167 -40.13 -27.72 11.40
CA ARG A 167 -39.25 -28.74 12.00
C ARG A 167 -37.81 -28.21 12.10
N ARG A 168 -37.08 -28.60 13.14
CA ARG A 168 -35.69 -28.16 13.37
C ARG A 168 -34.80 -28.45 12.18
N GLU A 169 -34.88 -29.64 11.60
CA GLU A 169 -34.05 -30.06 10.47
C GLU A 169 -34.31 -29.20 9.23
N ALA A 170 -35.57 -28.80 9.00
CA ALA A 170 -35.93 -27.91 7.90
C ALA A 170 -35.46 -26.48 8.18
N GLY A 171 -35.53 -26.03 9.43
CA GLY A 171 -34.98 -24.75 9.87
C GLY A 171 -33.47 -24.66 9.67
N ASP A 172 -32.72 -25.68 10.10
CA ASP A 172 -31.27 -25.75 9.96
C ASP A 172 -30.86 -25.72 8.49
N ALA A 173 -31.57 -26.47 7.62
CA ALA A 173 -31.34 -26.46 6.17
C ALA A 173 -31.62 -25.09 5.52
N LEU A 174 -32.63 -24.35 5.98
CA LEU A 174 -32.90 -22.98 5.50
C LEU A 174 -31.76 -22.02 5.87
N ILE A 175 -31.24 -22.12 7.09
CA ILE A 175 -30.14 -21.27 7.55
C ILE A 175 -28.85 -21.61 6.81
N GLU A 176 -28.55 -22.89 6.60
CA GLU A 176 -27.40 -23.34 5.81
C GLU A 176 -27.49 -22.83 4.35
N ALA A 177 -28.65 -22.99 3.71
CA ALA A 177 -28.89 -22.50 2.36
C ALA A 177 -28.75 -20.96 2.26
N ALA A 178 -29.24 -20.23 3.26
CA ALA A 178 -29.12 -18.77 3.32
C ALA A 178 -27.70 -18.29 3.56
N ALA A 179 -26.95 -18.98 4.43
CA ALA A 179 -25.56 -18.67 4.74
C ALA A 179 -24.61 -18.97 3.56
N GLY A 180 -24.99 -19.90 2.67
CA GLY A 180 -24.29 -20.22 1.42
C GLY A 180 -24.68 -19.33 0.21
N LEU A 181 -25.56 -18.35 0.41
CA LEU A 181 -25.88 -17.32 -0.58
C LEU A 181 -25.20 -16.00 -0.20
N HIS A 182 -24.56 -15.36 -1.17
CA HIS A 182 -24.03 -14.01 -1.01
C HIS A 182 -25.18 -13.02 -0.73
N PHE A 183 -24.94 -12.00 0.09
CA PHE A 183 -26.01 -11.12 0.58
C PHE A 183 -26.74 -10.34 -0.54
N THR A 184 -26.10 -10.16 -1.69
CA THR A 184 -26.71 -9.53 -2.89
C THR A 184 -27.65 -10.45 -3.65
N GLU A 185 -27.63 -11.75 -3.39
CA GLU A 185 -28.48 -12.76 -4.05
C GLU A 185 -29.46 -13.43 -3.08
N ARG A 186 -29.37 -13.11 -1.78
CA ARG A 186 -30.11 -13.76 -0.70
C ARG A 186 -31.56 -13.28 -0.64
N THR A 187 -32.43 -13.85 -1.46
CA THR A 187 -33.89 -13.73 -1.27
C THR A 187 -34.45 -15.00 -0.66
N LEU A 188 -35.54 -14.90 0.10
CA LEU A 188 -36.23 -16.09 0.63
C LEU A 188 -36.57 -17.11 -0.48
N GLU A 189 -36.94 -16.65 -1.68
CA GLU A 189 -37.20 -17.52 -2.83
C GLU A 189 -35.93 -18.29 -3.26
N ALA A 190 -34.78 -17.61 -3.34
CA ALA A 190 -33.50 -18.24 -3.67
C ALA A 190 -33.05 -19.23 -2.57
N VAL A 191 -33.26 -18.87 -1.30
CA VAL A 191 -32.96 -19.73 -0.15
C VAL A 191 -33.79 -21.02 -0.20
N LEU A 192 -35.11 -20.90 -0.33
CA LEU A 192 -35.99 -22.07 -0.42
C LEU A 192 -35.65 -22.94 -1.63
N GLY A 193 -35.31 -22.34 -2.76
CA GLY A 193 -34.90 -23.04 -3.99
C GLY A 193 -33.66 -23.92 -3.83
N ARG A 194 -32.81 -23.65 -2.82
CA ARG A 194 -31.62 -24.46 -2.48
C ARG A 194 -31.87 -25.53 -1.42
N THR A 195 -33.10 -25.64 -0.91
CA THR A 195 -33.47 -26.67 0.07
C THR A 195 -34.30 -27.78 -0.56
N PRO A 196 -34.45 -28.94 0.10
CA PRO A 196 -35.41 -29.97 -0.32
C PRO A 196 -36.87 -29.52 -0.40
N MET A 197 -37.18 -28.30 0.09
CA MET A 197 -38.50 -27.69 0.00
C MET A 197 -38.75 -26.96 -1.33
N ALA A 198 -37.79 -26.99 -2.26
CA ALA A 198 -37.95 -26.45 -3.61
C ALA A 198 -39.18 -27.08 -4.29
N GLY A 199 -40.18 -26.26 -4.61
CA GLY A 199 -41.43 -26.71 -5.23
C GLY A 199 -42.51 -27.24 -4.28
N SER A 200 -42.34 -27.11 -2.96
CA SER A 200 -43.41 -27.41 -1.98
C SER A 200 -44.61 -26.47 -2.15
N THR A 201 -45.83 -26.99 -2.02
CA THR A 201 -47.07 -26.20 -2.00
C THR A 201 -47.11 -25.18 -0.86
N ASP A 202 -46.39 -25.45 0.22
CA ASP A 202 -46.38 -24.62 1.43
C ASP A 202 -45.30 -23.52 1.38
N ALA A 203 -44.47 -23.48 0.33
CA ALA A 203 -43.37 -22.53 0.19
C ALA A 203 -43.84 -21.06 0.24
N PRO A 204 -44.92 -20.64 -0.45
CA PRO A 204 -45.40 -19.25 -0.38
C PRO A 204 -45.85 -18.84 1.02
N ASP A 205 -46.51 -19.75 1.75
CA ASP A 205 -46.97 -19.47 3.12
C ASP A 205 -45.81 -19.41 4.10
N LEU A 206 -44.81 -20.28 3.96
CA LEU A 206 -43.58 -20.20 4.74
C LEU A 206 -42.82 -18.90 4.50
N ILE A 207 -42.70 -18.45 3.24
CA ILE A 207 -42.10 -17.15 2.90
C ILE A 207 -42.86 -16.01 3.57
N ARG A 208 -44.20 -16.01 3.52
CA ARG A 208 -45.03 -14.99 4.19
C ARG A 208 -44.83 -14.99 5.70
N LEU A 209 -44.75 -16.17 6.33
CA LEU A 209 -44.47 -16.29 7.76
C LEU A 209 -43.07 -15.78 8.11
N LEU A 210 -42.04 -16.13 7.35
CA LEU A 210 -40.67 -15.66 7.58
C LEU A 210 -40.58 -14.13 7.42
N ARG A 211 -41.20 -13.55 6.39
CA ARG A 211 -41.25 -12.08 6.20
C ARG A 211 -41.99 -11.34 7.33
N SER A 212 -42.83 -12.03 8.10
CA SER A 212 -43.52 -11.40 9.24
C SER A 212 -42.62 -11.15 10.45
N PHE A 213 -41.44 -11.79 10.49
CA PHE A 213 -40.44 -11.61 11.54
C PHE A 213 -39.27 -10.76 11.03
N ASP A 214 -39.15 -9.55 11.56
CA ASP A 214 -38.10 -8.59 11.16
C ASP A 214 -37.38 -8.06 12.40
N LEU A 215 -36.29 -8.74 12.77
CA LEU A 215 -35.52 -8.37 13.95
C LEU A 215 -34.81 -7.04 13.76
N LYS A 216 -34.34 -6.73 12.55
CA LYS A 216 -33.72 -5.42 12.28
C LYS A 216 -34.72 -4.30 12.53
N ARG A 217 -35.97 -4.46 12.12
CA ARG A 217 -37.03 -3.49 12.38
C ARG A 217 -37.37 -3.36 13.86
N GLU A 218 -37.46 -4.47 14.59
CA GLU A 218 -37.70 -4.45 16.04
C GLU A 218 -36.57 -3.71 16.79
N ASP A 219 -35.31 -4.02 16.49
CA ASP A 219 -34.15 -3.35 17.10
C ASP A 219 -34.06 -1.87 16.72
N ALA A 220 -34.34 -1.53 15.45
CA ALA A 220 -34.37 -0.15 14.99
C ALA A 220 -35.43 0.66 15.72
N HIS A 221 -36.63 0.11 15.90
CA HIS A 221 -37.72 0.76 16.63
C HIS A 221 -37.35 0.97 18.11
N LEU A 222 -36.75 -0.05 18.75
CA LEU A 222 -36.30 0.05 20.13
C LEU A 222 -35.25 1.16 20.32
N LEU A 223 -34.35 1.36 19.34
CA LEU A 223 -33.41 2.48 19.38
C LEU A 223 -34.13 3.83 19.33
N ILE A 224 -35.12 3.99 18.44
CA ILE A 224 -35.90 5.23 18.35
C ILE A 224 -36.63 5.52 19.67
N GLU A 225 -37.26 4.50 20.26
CA GLU A 225 -37.90 4.62 21.57
C GLU A 225 -36.91 5.01 22.68
N THR A 226 -35.72 4.38 22.67
CA THR A 226 -34.66 4.69 23.63
C THR A 226 -34.23 6.16 23.51
N LEU A 227 -33.99 6.63 22.29
CA LEU A 227 -33.62 8.03 22.03
C LEU A 227 -34.73 9.02 22.41
N ALA A 228 -36.00 8.65 22.23
CA ALA A 228 -37.14 9.47 22.61
C ALA A 228 -37.30 9.64 24.14
N THR A 229 -36.71 8.74 24.94
CA THR A 229 -36.71 8.85 26.40
C THR A 229 -35.56 9.69 26.97
N LEU A 230 -34.65 10.20 26.13
CA LEU A 230 -33.54 11.04 26.58
C LEU A 230 -34.06 12.40 27.05
N ASP A 231 -33.82 12.73 28.33
CA ASP A 231 -34.11 14.06 28.86
C ASP A 231 -33.12 15.09 28.28
N PRO A 232 -33.59 16.14 27.58
CA PRO A 232 -32.73 17.20 27.07
C PRO A 232 -31.86 17.87 28.15
N ALA A 233 -32.28 17.85 29.41
CA ALA A 233 -31.54 18.41 30.54
C ALA A 233 -30.46 17.45 31.10
N GLY A 234 -30.54 16.14 30.81
CA GLY A 234 -29.63 15.11 31.30
C GLY A 234 -28.35 14.91 30.46
N LEU A 235 -28.32 15.43 29.23
CA LEU A 235 -27.16 15.37 28.33
C LEU A 235 -26.00 16.28 28.79
N GLY A 236 -26.20 17.11 29.82
CA GLY A 236 -25.25 18.10 30.32
C GLY A 236 -24.37 17.69 31.52
N SER A 237 -24.46 16.44 32.05
CA SER A 237 -23.79 16.10 33.33
C SER A 237 -22.77 14.96 33.30
N ALA A 238 -22.16 14.65 32.16
CA ALA A 238 -20.96 13.79 32.12
C ALA A 238 -19.71 14.66 32.28
N SER A 239 -19.33 14.92 33.53
CA SER A 239 -18.03 15.51 33.91
C SER A 239 -16.89 14.55 33.54
N GLY A 240 -16.47 14.58 32.27
CA GLY A 240 -15.12 14.17 31.86
C GLY A 240 -14.18 15.35 32.04
N ALA A 241 -13.07 15.14 32.76
CA ALA A 241 -12.04 16.17 32.96
C ALA A 241 -11.73 16.87 31.63
N ALA A 242 -12.01 18.17 31.57
CA ALA A 242 -11.70 19.00 30.43
C ALA A 242 -10.18 18.93 30.18
N LEU A 243 -9.78 18.12 29.21
CA LEU A 243 -8.54 18.35 28.49
C LEU A 243 -8.67 19.76 27.91
N ALA A 244 -7.78 20.64 28.35
CA ALA A 244 -7.73 22.03 27.93
C ALA A 244 -8.00 22.12 26.42
N PRO A 245 -8.80 23.09 25.96
CA PRO A 245 -8.96 23.32 24.55
C PRO A 245 -7.55 23.41 23.97
N ARG A 246 -7.21 22.47 23.08
CA ARG A 246 -6.04 22.64 22.22
C ARG A 246 -6.26 24.02 21.62
N ALA A 247 -5.36 24.95 21.97
CA ALA A 247 -5.39 26.32 21.48
C ALA A 247 -5.83 26.28 20.03
N GLU A 248 -6.88 27.04 19.72
CA GLU A 248 -7.23 27.34 18.34
C GLU A 248 -5.91 27.54 17.61
N ARG A 249 -5.63 26.62 16.69
CA ARG A 249 -4.58 26.89 15.73
C ARG A 249 -5.16 28.01 14.88
N ASP A 250 -4.95 29.24 15.34
CA ASP A 250 -4.55 30.37 14.51
C ASP A 250 -3.17 30.08 13.87
N GLY A 251 -2.96 28.85 13.42
CA GLY A 251 -2.12 28.59 12.28
C GLY A 251 -3.10 28.67 11.14
N ALA A 252 -3.13 29.83 10.49
CA ALA A 252 -3.76 30.03 9.21
C ALA A 252 -3.90 28.68 8.49
N THR A 253 -5.11 28.35 8.08
CA THR A 253 -5.31 27.59 6.85
C THR A 253 -4.65 28.39 5.72
N ALA A 254 -3.31 28.42 5.71
CA ALA A 254 -2.56 28.22 4.51
C ALA A 254 -2.97 26.82 4.03
N GLY A 255 -4.21 26.72 3.54
CA GLY A 255 -4.57 25.73 2.56
C GLY A 255 -3.41 25.75 1.60
N MET A 256 -2.87 24.56 1.34
CA MET A 256 -1.71 24.36 0.48
C MET A 256 -2.06 25.05 -0.85
N GLN A 257 -1.73 26.34 -0.96
CA GLN A 257 -2.03 27.10 -2.14
C GLN A 257 -1.08 26.50 -3.13
N VAL A 258 -1.63 25.72 -4.06
CA VAL A 258 -0.93 25.40 -5.29
C VAL A 258 -0.49 26.75 -5.80
N ARG A 259 0.82 27.04 -5.70
CA ARG A 259 1.33 28.32 -6.13
C ARG A 259 0.87 28.48 -7.58
N PRO A 260 0.29 29.62 -7.96
CA PRO A 260 -0.22 29.81 -9.31
C PRO A 260 0.88 29.62 -10.37
N SER A 261 2.15 29.75 -9.97
CA SER A 261 3.31 29.38 -10.78
C SER A 261 4.53 29.05 -9.92
N GLU A 262 5.32 28.07 -10.33
CA GLU A 262 6.71 27.87 -9.90
C GLU A 262 7.69 28.48 -10.93
N ALA A 263 8.93 28.73 -10.52
CA ALA A 263 9.98 29.12 -11.46
C ALA A 263 10.20 28.02 -12.51
N HIS A 264 10.52 28.41 -13.74
CA HIS A 264 10.63 27.48 -14.88
C HIS A 264 11.79 26.49 -14.72
N ASP A 265 12.77 26.82 -13.87
CA ASP A 265 13.94 26.06 -13.49
C ASP A 265 13.87 25.54 -12.04
N ALA A 266 12.72 25.71 -11.36
CA ALA A 266 12.55 25.28 -9.98
C ALA A 266 12.90 23.78 -9.83
N PRO A 267 13.67 23.41 -8.81
CA PRO A 267 14.09 22.03 -8.64
C PRO A 267 12.90 21.09 -8.48
N VAL A 268 13.12 19.83 -8.84
CA VAL A 268 12.19 18.73 -8.65
C VAL A 268 12.58 18.03 -7.36
N LEU A 269 11.80 18.26 -6.30
CA LEU A 269 11.94 17.50 -5.07
C LEU A 269 11.26 16.14 -5.22
N ILE A 270 12.03 15.08 -5.02
CA ILE A 270 11.49 13.74 -4.86
C ILE A 270 11.43 13.41 -3.37
N TRP A 271 10.26 13.61 -2.78
CA TRP A 271 10.00 13.32 -1.36
C TRP A 271 10.24 11.86 -0.94
N GLU A 272 10.36 10.93 -1.87
CA GLU A 272 10.56 9.50 -1.57
C GLU A 272 12.01 9.16 -1.29
N SER A 273 12.92 10.00 -1.77
CA SER A 273 14.35 9.82 -1.66
C SER A 273 15.04 11.04 -1.04
N GLY A 274 14.32 12.16 -0.92
CA GLY A 274 14.82 13.47 -0.52
C GLY A 274 15.62 14.20 -1.59
N ASP A 275 15.73 13.62 -2.79
CA ASP A 275 16.58 14.18 -3.84
C ASP A 275 15.96 15.50 -4.34
N LEU A 276 16.75 16.57 -4.32
CA LEU A 276 16.38 17.86 -4.88
C LEU A 276 17.13 18.09 -6.19
N VAL A 277 16.50 17.67 -7.30
CA VAL A 277 17.15 17.68 -8.62
C VAL A 277 16.85 18.98 -9.35
N GLY A 278 17.89 19.78 -9.62
CA GLY A 278 17.74 20.99 -10.44
C GLY A 278 17.26 20.65 -11.85
N PHE A 279 16.27 21.36 -12.37
CA PHE A 279 15.71 21.07 -13.70
C PHE A 279 16.77 21.11 -14.83
N PRO A 280 17.76 22.04 -14.82
CA PRO A 280 18.86 21.98 -15.78
C PRO A 280 19.74 20.72 -15.66
N ALA A 281 19.96 20.20 -14.44
CA ALA A 281 20.71 18.97 -14.24
C ALA A 281 19.93 17.76 -14.77
N LEU A 282 18.62 17.72 -14.52
CA LEU A 282 17.72 16.72 -15.07
C LEU A 282 17.73 16.72 -16.61
N MET A 283 17.66 17.89 -17.24
CA MET A 283 17.74 17.99 -18.71
C MET A 283 19.05 17.43 -19.25
N ARG A 284 20.19 17.78 -18.64
CA ARG A 284 21.49 17.24 -19.04
C ARG A 284 21.57 15.74 -18.83
N PHE A 285 20.99 15.22 -17.74
CA PHE A 285 20.89 13.78 -17.50
C PHE A 285 20.10 13.11 -18.63
N MET A 286 18.91 13.63 -18.95
CA MET A 286 18.08 13.15 -20.04
C MET A 286 18.72 13.26 -21.43
N MET A 287 19.52 14.31 -21.68
CA MET A 287 20.34 14.43 -22.88
C MET A 287 21.33 13.28 -22.92
N THR A 288 22.07 13.04 -21.84
CA THR A 288 23.06 11.97 -21.79
C THR A 288 22.45 10.56 -21.85
N THR A 289 21.25 10.34 -21.29
CA THR A 289 20.55 9.05 -21.34
C THR A 289 19.69 8.83 -22.57
N GLY A 290 19.48 9.85 -23.41
CA GLY A 290 18.68 9.75 -24.64
C GLY A 290 17.19 10.11 -24.50
N SER A 291 16.69 10.31 -23.27
CA SER A 291 15.28 10.62 -23.00
C SER A 291 14.85 12.06 -23.35
N TYR A 292 15.80 12.99 -23.56
CA TYR A 292 15.49 14.41 -23.76
C TYR A 292 14.77 14.69 -25.08
N GLU A 293 15.30 14.18 -26.20
CA GLU A 293 14.84 14.57 -27.53
C GLU A 293 13.37 14.20 -27.81
N PRO A 294 12.88 12.98 -27.48
CA PRO A 294 11.47 12.65 -27.65
C PRO A 294 10.54 13.56 -26.84
N ALA A 295 10.92 13.89 -25.60
CA ALA A 295 10.14 14.78 -24.74
C ALA A 295 10.17 16.23 -25.25
N ALA A 296 11.33 16.71 -25.71
CA ALA A 296 11.49 18.04 -26.27
C ALA A 296 10.68 18.23 -27.55
N ARG A 297 10.64 17.23 -28.44
CA ARG A 297 9.79 17.22 -29.65
C ARG A 297 8.31 17.34 -29.31
N ARG A 298 7.82 16.54 -28.36
CA ARG A 298 6.42 16.62 -27.89
C ARG A 298 6.10 17.99 -27.29
N ALA A 299 7.01 18.54 -26.48
CA ALA A 299 6.86 19.87 -25.88
C ALA A 299 6.77 20.96 -26.95
N ALA A 300 7.67 20.94 -27.93
CA ALA A 300 7.67 21.86 -29.05
C ALA A 300 6.39 21.76 -29.89
N ALA A 301 5.91 20.54 -30.16
CA ALA A 301 4.66 20.30 -30.88
C ALA A 301 3.44 20.85 -30.12
N ARG A 302 3.33 20.61 -28.81
CA ARG A 302 2.22 21.17 -27.99
C ARG A 302 2.28 22.69 -27.91
N MET A 303 3.48 23.27 -27.81
CA MET A 303 3.65 24.72 -27.88
C MET A 303 3.16 25.28 -29.21
N ALA A 304 3.58 24.70 -30.33
CA ALA A 304 3.15 25.12 -31.66
C ALA A 304 1.62 25.01 -31.83
N ALA A 305 1.01 23.91 -31.36
CA ALA A 305 -0.45 23.72 -31.39
C ALA A 305 -1.21 24.77 -30.55
N SER A 306 -0.59 25.29 -29.49
CA SER A 306 -1.16 26.36 -28.65
C SER A 306 -0.98 27.78 -29.23
N GLY A 307 -0.49 27.90 -30.47
CA GLY A 307 -0.20 29.20 -31.12
C GLY A 307 1.02 29.91 -30.54
N ARG A 308 1.80 29.25 -29.68
CA ARG A 308 3.05 29.79 -29.13
C ARG A 308 4.19 29.48 -30.08
N THR A 309 4.92 30.51 -30.47
CA THR A 309 6.10 30.33 -31.32
C THR A 309 7.27 29.81 -30.51
N VAL A 310 7.86 28.68 -30.95
CA VAL A 310 9.24 28.33 -30.61
C VAL A 310 10.11 29.32 -31.37
N GLY A 311 10.41 30.44 -30.71
CA GLY A 311 11.18 31.50 -31.34
C GLY A 311 12.63 31.11 -31.61
N ALA A 312 13.26 31.88 -32.48
CA ALA A 312 14.60 31.68 -33.01
C ALA A 312 15.56 32.72 -32.42
N GLY A 313 15.67 32.78 -31.09
CA GLY A 313 16.47 33.79 -30.38
C GLY A 313 17.95 33.43 -30.17
N GLY A 314 18.42 32.33 -30.75
CA GLY A 314 19.81 31.86 -30.65
C GLY A 314 20.36 31.44 -32.01
N VAL A 315 21.69 31.28 -32.10
CA VAL A 315 22.36 30.72 -33.29
C VAL A 315 21.71 29.37 -33.60
N ILE A 316 21.04 29.29 -34.74
CA ILE A 316 20.50 28.03 -35.27
C ILE A 316 21.72 27.18 -35.63
N PRO A 317 21.92 26.00 -35.01
CA PRO A 317 23.03 25.13 -35.38
C PRO A 317 22.88 24.69 -36.83
N ASP A 318 23.99 24.51 -37.54
CA ASP A 318 23.97 23.79 -38.82
C ASP A 318 23.39 22.39 -38.58
N GLY A 319 22.39 22.02 -39.35
CA GLY A 319 21.71 20.72 -39.24
C GLY A 319 21.50 20.07 -40.60
N PRO A 320 21.04 18.81 -40.60
CA PRO A 320 20.85 18.06 -41.83
C PRO A 320 19.75 18.70 -42.68
N ASP A 321 19.93 18.68 -44.00
CA ASP A 321 18.85 18.95 -44.94
C ASP A 321 18.03 17.68 -45.21
N ALA A 322 16.92 17.83 -45.93
CA ALA A 322 16.03 16.71 -46.26
C ALA A 322 16.76 15.57 -47.00
N GLN A 323 17.73 15.91 -47.86
CA GLN A 323 18.53 14.95 -48.60
C GLN A 323 19.44 14.13 -47.66
N SER A 324 20.08 14.79 -46.70
CA SER A 324 20.94 14.15 -45.70
C SER A 324 20.16 13.17 -44.82
N ILE A 325 18.91 13.49 -44.47
CA ILE A 325 18.03 12.58 -43.71
C ILE A 325 17.66 11.36 -44.55
N LEU A 326 17.34 11.56 -45.83
CA LEU A 326 17.02 10.48 -46.75
C LEU A 326 18.22 9.54 -46.94
N ASP A 327 19.41 10.09 -47.14
CA ASP A 327 20.65 9.33 -47.31
C ASP A 327 21.05 8.57 -46.03
N ALA A 328 20.89 9.19 -44.85
CA ALA A 328 21.09 8.51 -43.59
C ALA A 328 20.10 7.35 -43.39
N THR A 329 18.82 7.56 -43.73
CA THR A 329 17.78 6.52 -43.66
C THR A 329 18.11 5.35 -44.56
N ARG A 330 18.56 5.62 -45.79
CA ARG A 330 19.02 4.63 -46.78
C ARG A 330 20.14 3.75 -46.20
N LEU A 331 21.12 4.37 -45.56
CA LEU A 331 22.22 3.66 -44.91
C LEU A 331 21.77 2.80 -43.72
N VAL A 332 20.86 3.30 -42.87
CA VAL A 332 20.32 2.54 -41.72
C VAL A 332 19.57 1.29 -42.18
N TRP A 333 18.87 1.38 -43.31
CA TRP A 333 18.11 0.26 -43.88
C TRP A 333 18.97 -0.65 -44.77
N GLY A 334 20.26 -0.35 -44.93
CA GLY A 334 21.21 -1.16 -45.70
C GLY A 334 21.00 -1.09 -47.21
N TRP A 335 20.34 -0.04 -47.72
CA TRP A 335 20.11 0.15 -49.14
C TRP A 335 21.39 0.65 -49.82
N GLU A 336 21.93 -0.12 -50.76
CA GLU A 336 23.21 0.17 -51.43
C GLU A 336 23.03 1.20 -52.56
N SER A 337 21.84 1.27 -53.16
CA SER A 337 21.51 2.13 -54.30
C SER A 337 20.28 3.02 -54.06
N PRO A 338 20.17 4.21 -54.71
CA PRO A 338 18.94 5.01 -54.72
C PRO A 338 17.75 4.25 -55.33
N GLU A 339 18.00 3.33 -56.25
CA GLU A 339 17.01 2.48 -56.89
C GLU A 339 16.30 1.55 -55.89
N GLU A 340 17.03 0.94 -54.95
CA GLU A 340 16.45 0.12 -53.87
C GLU A 340 15.52 0.92 -52.96
N ALA A 341 15.91 2.15 -52.63
CA ALA A 341 15.07 3.06 -51.87
C ALA A 341 13.79 3.40 -52.66
N HIS A 342 13.92 3.70 -53.95
CA HIS A 342 12.77 4.05 -54.79
C HIS A 342 11.79 2.88 -55.00
N VAL A 343 12.30 1.67 -55.22
CA VAL A 343 11.48 0.45 -55.32
C VAL A 343 10.76 0.18 -54.00
N THR A 344 11.46 0.25 -52.88
CA THR A 344 10.86 0.02 -51.56
C THR A 344 9.80 1.06 -51.21
N LEU A 345 10.09 2.35 -51.44
CA LEU A 345 9.13 3.43 -51.22
C LEU A 345 7.87 3.23 -52.08
N ARG A 346 8.03 2.90 -53.36
CA ARG A 346 6.90 2.61 -54.26
C ARG A 346 6.08 1.42 -53.76
N ASP A 347 6.73 0.34 -53.35
CA ASP A 347 6.04 -0.87 -52.89
C ASP A 347 5.34 -0.65 -51.53
N LEU A 348 5.83 0.29 -50.70
CA LEU A 348 5.15 0.80 -49.50
C LEU A 348 4.06 1.84 -49.80
N GLY A 349 3.87 2.22 -51.07
CA GLY A 349 2.88 3.22 -51.50
C GLY A 349 3.26 4.67 -51.19
N LEU A 350 4.56 4.96 -51.00
CA LEU A 350 5.10 6.29 -50.71
C LEU A 350 5.76 6.89 -51.96
N GLY A 351 5.32 8.08 -52.37
CA GLY A 351 6.00 8.88 -53.37
C GLY A 351 7.14 9.71 -52.76
N LEU A 352 8.25 9.88 -53.48
CA LEU A 352 9.35 10.74 -53.03
C LEU A 352 8.87 12.19 -52.80
N GLN A 353 7.94 12.68 -53.63
CA GLN A 353 7.34 14.01 -53.49
C GLN A 353 6.48 14.14 -52.23
N ASP A 354 5.84 13.05 -51.79
CA ASP A 354 5.05 13.02 -50.55
C ASP A 354 5.95 13.09 -49.31
N LEU A 355 7.21 12.64 -49.43
CA LEU A 355 8.19 12.62 -48.36
C LEU A 355 9.01 13.91 -48.23
N VAL A 356 9.27 14.62 -49.33
CA VAL A 356 10.14 15.82 -49.33
C VAL A 356 9.69 16.83 -48.28
N LEU A 357 8.40 17.19 -48.25
CA LEU A 357 7.87 18.14 -47.27
C LEU A 357 7.99 17.63 -45.83
N SER A 358 7.80 16.34 -45.60
CA SER A 358 7.97 15.72 -44.28
C SER A 358 9.43 15.67 -43.85
N LEU A 359 10.36 15.40 -44.77
CA LEU A 359 11.81 15.41 -44.52
C LEU A 359 12.32 16.83 -44.25
N GLU A 360 11.84 17.83 -44.97
CA GLU A 360 12.14 19.25 -44.71
C GLU A 360 11.61 19.69 -43.34
N ALA A 361 10.39 19.26 -42.98
CA ALA A 361 9.81 19.51 -41.66
C ALA A 361 10.61 18.81 -40.55
N GLU A 362 11.06 17.57 -40.77
CA GLU A 362 11.88 16.81 -39.82
C GLU A 362 13.27 17.44 -39.64
N ALA A 363 13.92 17.85 -40.72
CA ALA A 363 15.17 18.62 -40.68
C ALA A 363 15.01 19.90 -39.85
N THR A 364 13.94 20.65 -40.12
CA THR A 364 13.61 21.88 -39.37
C THR A 364 13.35 21.58 -37.89
N LEU A 365 12.66 20.49 -37.58
CA LEU A 365 12.36 20.09 -36.21
C LEU A 365 13.61 19.66 -35.45
N GLN A 366 14.51 18.88 -36.06
CA GLN A 366 15.80 18.48 -35.48
C GLN A 366 16.63 19.70 -35.09
N VAL A 367 16.77 20.65 -36.02
CA VAL A 367 17.51 21.89 -35.80
C VAL A 367 16.89 22.73 -34.67
N ARG A 368 15.57 22.88 -34.66
CA ARG A 368 14.86 23.66 -33.62
C ARG A 368 14.95 23.01 -32.24
N VAL A 369 14.79 21.70 -32.16
CA VAL A 369 14.89 20.95 -30.88
C VAL A 369 16.30 21.01 -30.33
N ALA A 370 17.32 20.88 -31.18
CA ALA A 370 18.71 21.06 -30.78
C ALA A 370 18.97 22.47 -30.22
N GLY A 371 18.45 23.51 -30.88
CA GLY A 371 18.54 24.90 -30.42
C GLY A 371 17.74 25.22 -29.14
N LEU A 372 16.75 24.41 -28.75
CA LEU A 372 16.02 24.57 -27.50
C LEU A 372 16.86 24.16 -26.28
N GLY A 373 17.81 23.25 -26.45
CA GLY A 373 18.76 22.84 -25.41
C GLY A 373 19.79 23.92 -25.06
N THR A 374 20.14 24.79 -26.02
CA THR A 374 21.18 25.81 -25.86
C THR A 374 20.69 27.11 -25.20
N ALA A 375 19.42 27.46 -25.36
CA ALA A 375 18.97 28.83 -25.13
C ALA A 375 18.11 29.05 -23.86
N GLY A 376 17.76 28.01 -23.10
CA GLY A 376 17.14 28.15 -21.77
C GLY A 376 15.79 28.88 -21.75
N TRP A 377 14.87 28.52 -22.63
CA TRP A 377 13.64 29.28 -22.89
C TRP A 377 12.59 29.04 -21.79
N PRO A 378 12.20 30.03 -20.97
CA PRO A 378 11.29 29.79 -19.85
C PRO A 378 9.94 29.18 -20.26
N ALA A 379 9.44 29.55 -21.44
CA ALA A 379 8.20 28.99 -21.99
C ALA A 379 8.36 27.52 -22.40
N PHE A 380 9.49 27.16 -23.02
CA PHE A 380 9.79 25.78 -23.38
C PHE A 380 10.08 24.91 -22.16
N LEU A 381 10.84 25.41 -21.19
CA LEU A 381 11.14 24.67 -19.95
C LEU A 381 9.86 24.34 -19.17
N ARG A 382 8.90 25.28 -19.12
CA ARG A 382 7.55 25.01 -18.60
C ARG A 382 6.80 23.96 -19.42
N ALA A 383 6.85 24.03 -20.75
CA ALA A 383 6.23 23.05 -21.62
C ALA A 383 6.85 21.66 -21.45
N LEU A 384 8.17 21.54 -21.49
CA LEU A 384 8.91 20.30 -21.28
C LEU A 384 8.60 19.69 -19.91
N ARG A 385 8.56 20.50 -18.84
CA ARG A 385 8.20 20.01 -17.51
C ARG A 385 6.77 19.45 -17.48
N ALA A 386 5.83 20.13 -18.13
CA ALA A 386 4.44 19.67 -18.24
C ALA A 386 4.34 18.40 -19.10
N GLU A 387 5.10 18.29 -20.20
CA GLU A 387 5.21 17.08 -21.00
C GLU A 387 5.67 15.90 -20.16
N LEU A 388 6.77 16.07 -19.42
CA LEU A 388 7.34 15.00 -18.60
C LEU A 388 6.39 14.56 -17.47
N TRP A 389 5.54 15.45 -16.99
CA TRP A 389 4.49 15.09 -16.04
C TRP A 389 3.33 14.34 -16.70
N LEU A 390 2.91 14.77 -17.89
CA LEU A 390 1.82 14.14 -18.67
C LEU A 390 2.22 12.77 -19.26
N ASP A 391 3.51 12.58 -19.52
CA ASP A 391 4.07 11.38 -20.14
C ASP A 391 4.51 10.37 -19.06
N ASP A 392 3.58 9.57 -18.56
CA ASP A 392 3.86 8.39 -17.72
C ASP A 392 4.78 8.68 -16.51
N LEU A 393 4.55 9.81 -15.83
CA LEU A 393 5.38 10.27 -14.71
C LEU A 393 6.89 10.33 -15.03
N THR A 394 7.28 10.51 -16.30
CA THR A 394 8.68 10.58 -16.73
C THR A 394 9.46 11.62 -15.93
N LEU A 395 8.83 12.74 -15.55
CA LEU A 395 9.43 13.75 -14.69
C LEU A 395 9.96 13.16 -13.39
N LYS A 396 9.14 12.31 -12.74
CA LYS A 396 9.49 11.63 -11.50
C LYS A 396 10.54 10.55 -11.75
N ARG A 397 10.36 9.75 -12.81
CA ARG A 397 11.30 8.68 -13.20
C ARG A 397 12.71 9.21 -13.41
N GLU A 398 12.87 10.16 -14.31
CA GLU A 398 14.19 10.67 -14.67
C GLU A 398 14.81 11.49 -13.52
N ALA A 399 13.99 12.16 -12.70
CA ALA A 399 14.49 12.83 -11.49
C ALA A 399 15.00 11.82 -10.44
N LEU A 400 14.27 10.74 -10.18
CA LEU A 400 14.72 9.64 -9.31
C LEU A 400 16.02 9.00 -9.80
N ARG A 401 16.12 8.76 -11.11
CA ARG A 401 17.31 8.20 -11.74
C ARG A 401 18.50 9.14 -11.64
N CYS A 402 18.31 10.44 -11.90
CA CYS A 402 19.34 11.47 -11.73
C CYS A 402 19.81 11.53 -10.27
N GLY A 403 18.89 11.59 -9.31
CA GLY A 403 19.21 11.59 -7.88
C GLY A 403 19.94 10.33 -7.42
N ALA A 404 19.58 9.15 -7.95
CA ALA A 404 20.29 7.91 -7.68
C ALA A 404 21.74 7.91 -8.21
N VAL A 405 21.98 8.44 -9.42
CA VAL A 405 23.35 8.62 -9.95
C VAL A 405 24.14 9.56 -9.05
N ASP A 406 23.57 10.71 -8.68
CA ASP A 406 24.25 11.69 -7.81
C ASP A 406 24.58 11.10 -6.43
N HIS A 407 23.65 10.33 -5.85
CA HIS A 407 23.84 9.63 -4.59
C HIS A 407 25.04 8.66 -4.65
N PHE A 408 25.07 7.77 -5.63
CA PHE A 408 26.17 6.82 -5.77
C PHE A 408 27.48 7.50 -6.17
N ALA A 409 27.43 8.56 -6.99
CA ALA A 409 28.62 9.33 -7.34
C ALA A 409 29.25 9.97 -6.10
N ALA A 410 28.43 10.53 -5.20
CA ALA A 410 28.89 11.10 -3.93
C ALA A 410 29.59 10.05 -3.06
N LEU A 411 29.03 8.84 -2.95
CA LEU A 411 29.68 7.71 -2.26
C LEU A 411 30.99 7.31 -2.95
N GLY A 412 30.98 7.25 -4.29
CA GLY A 412 32.14 6.90 -5.09
C GLY A 412 33.32 7.85 -4.88
N ARG A 413 33.08 9.15 -4.73
CA ARG A 413 34.12 10.18 -4.52
C ARG A 413 35.02 9.91 -3.31
N ALA A 414 34.51 9.23 -2.28
CA ALA A 414 35.30 8.87 -1.11
C ALA A 414 36.50 7.97 -1.46
N GLY A 415 36.42 7.21 -2.56
CA GLY A 415 37.50 6.37 -3.08
C GLY A 415 38.48 7.08 -4.04
N GLY A 416 38.37 8.40 -4.24
CA GLY A 416 39.21 9.16 -5.17
C GLY A 416 38.58 9.36 -6.57
N PRO A 417 39.30 9.95 -7.54
CA PRO A 417 38.82 10.15 -8.90
C PRO A 417 38.54 8.81 -9.64
N PRO A 418 37.75 8.81 -10.71
CA PRO A 418 37.53 7.61 -11.52
C PRO A 418 38.79 7.23 -12.32
N GLU A 419 39.04 5.92 -12.45
CA GLU A 419 40.11 5.42 -13.32
C GLU A 419 39.71 5.52 -14.80
N LEU A 420 40.69 5.52 -15.72
CA LEU A 420 40.43 5.59 -17.17
C LEU A 420 39.50 4.47 -17.66
N VAL A 421 39.63 3.26 -17.11
CA VAL A 421 38.74 2.13 -17.46
C VAL A 421 37.29 2.38 -17.04
N GLU A 422 37.07 3.09 -15.94
CA GLU A 422 35.75 3.45 -15.43
C GLU A 422 35.11 4.55 -16.28
N ILE A 423 35.91 5.54 -16.69
CA ILE A 423 35.53 6.57 -17.66
C ILE A 423 35.11 5.93 -18.99
N ASP A 424 35.91 5.03 -19.53
CA ASP A 424 35.60 4.37 -20.80
C ASP A 424 34.35 3.48 -20.70
N ALA A 425 34.13 2.82 -19.55
CA ALA A 425 32.90 2.06 -19.31
C ALA A 425 31.66 2.98 -19.22
N ALA A 426 31.79 4.16 -18.62
CA ALA A 426 30.72 5.17 -18.59
C ALA A 426 30.43 5.71 -20.01
N ARG A 427 31.45 6.02 -20.81
CA ARG A 427 31.31 6.43 -22.22
C ARG A 427 30.60 5.37 -23.05
N ARG A 428 30.97 4.09 -22.90
CA ARG A 428 30.28 2.96 -23.58
C ARG A 428 28.82 2.84 -23.16
N THR A 429 28.52 3.08 -21.87
CA THR A 429 27.15 3.06 -21.35
C THR A 429 26.29 4.14 -22.00
N ILE A 430 26.79 5.38 -22.04
CA ILE A 430 26.12 6.50 -22.71
C ILE A 430 25.95 6.22 -24.21
N SER A 431 27.01 5.75 -24.88
CA SER A 431 26.97 5.41 -26.30
C SER A 431 25.91 4.35 -26.60
N ARG A 432 25.77 3.32 -25.75
CA ARG A 432 24.72 2.30 -25.86
C ARG A 432 23.32 2.90 -25.73
N LEU A 433 23.09 3.75 -24.72
CA LEU A 433 21.76 4.36 -24.50
C LEU A 433 21.36 5.28 -25.66
N ARG A 434 22.33 5.98 -26.25
CA ARG A 434 22.13 6.84 -27.43
C ARG A 434 22.23 6.10 -28.77
N CYS A 435 22.33 4.76 -28.76
CA CYS A 435 22.46 3.92 -29.96
C CYS A 435 23.60 4.37 -30.91
N ALA A 436 24.71 4.87 -30.36
CA ALA A 436 25.86 5.35 -31.12
C ALA A 436 27.03 4.35 -31.06
N MET A 437 27.62 4.06 -32.22
CA MET A 437 28.72 3.10 -32.34
C MET A 437 30.07 3.65 -31.86
N GLN A 438 30.24 4.98 -31.86
CA GLN A 438 31.51 5.63 -31.52
C GLN A 438 31.27 6.84 -30.60
N TRP A 439 32.14 7.02 -29.61
CA TRP A 439 32.06 8.14 -28.66
C TRP A 439 32.12 9.53 -29.31
N PRO A 440 32.96 9.80 -30.34
CA PRO A 440 32.98 11.11 -31.01
C PRO A 440 31.63 11.50 -31.64
N VAL A 441 30.83 10.52 -32.08
CA VAL A 441 29.48 10.75 -32.61
C VAL A 441 28.56 11.24 -31.49
N VAL A 442 28.64 10.64 -30.31
CA VAL A 442 27.91 11.07 -29.12
C VAL A 442 28.30 12.50 -28.71
N GLN A 443 29.60 12.81 -28.69
CA GLN A 443 30.10 14.14 -28.34
C GLN A 443 29.57 15.20 -29.32
N SER A 444 29.70 14.94 -30.63
CA SER A 444 29.23 15.85 -31.67
C SER A 444 27.72 16.07 -31.57
N ASP A 445 26.96 15.01 -31.33
CA ASP A 445 25.51 15.07 -31.23
C ASP A 445 25.05 15.86 -29.99
N LEU A 446 25.62 15.58 -28.82
CA LEU A 446 25.31 16.32 -27.59
C LEU A 446 25.76 17.79 -27.66
N ALA A 447 26.88 18.08 -28.33
CA ALA A 447 27.33 19.44 -28.58
C ALA A 447 26.31 20.22 -29.44
N ARG A 448 25.72 19.59 -30.47
CA ARG A 448 24.62 20.20 -31.25
C ARG A 448 23.39 20.48 -30.39
N GLN A 449 23.10 19.64 -29.40
CA GLN A 449 22.02 19.85 -28.42
C GLN A 449 22.38 20.90 -27.33
N GLY A 450 23.57 21.51 -27.40
CA GLY A 450 24.01 22.55 -26.49
C GLY A 450 24.71 22.08 -25.22
N LEU A 451 25.04 20.80 -25.12
CA LEU A 451 25.81 20.28 -24.00
C LEU A 451 27.30 20.58 -24.23
N ARG A 452 27.87 21.47 -23.42
CA ARG A 452 29.30 21.80 -23.46
C ARG A 452 30.15 20.58 -23.10
N GLU A 453 31.33 20.47 -23.72
CA GLU A 453 32.24 19.34 -23.53
C GLU A 453 32.63 19.15 -22.05
N GLU A 454 32.95 20.24 -21.34
CA GLU A 454 33.33 20.17 -19.91
C GLU A 454 32.20 19.62 -19.04
N VAL A 455 30.94 19.88 -19.43
CA VAL A 455 29.76 19.41 -18.71
C VAL A 455 29.49 17.94 -19.01
N LEU A 456 29.71 17.51 -20.25
CA LEU A 456 29.64 16.10 -20.64
C LEU A 456 30.70 15.28 -19.90
N GLU A 457 31.94 15.76 -19.83
CA GLU A 457 33.02 15.11 -19.09
C GLU A 457 32.66 14.93 -17.61
N ALA A 458 32.14 15.97 -16.96
CA ALA A 458 31.67 15.89 -15.58
C ALA A 458 30.54 14.86 -15.39
N GLN A 459 29.65 14.69 -16.36
CA GLN A 459 28.61 13.65 -16.32
C GLN A 459 29.17 12.24 -16.51
N VAL A 460 30.18 12.07 -17.37
CA VAL A 460 30.89 10.82 -17.55
C VAL A 460 31.61 10.43 -16.26
N GLU A 461 32.30 11.38 -15.62
CA GLU A 461 32.95 11.17 -14.32
C GLU A 461 31.94 10.79 -13.22
N SER A 462 30.83 11.53 -13.11
CA SER A 462 29.77 11.24 -12.14
C SER A 462 29.21 9.83 -12.35
N LEU A 463 28.92 9.44 -13.60
CA LEU A 463 28.44 8.10 -13.93
C LEU A 463 29.47 7.02 -13.63
N ALA A 464 30.76 7.26 -13.89
CA ALA A 464 31.84 6.33 -13.57
C ALA A 464 31.91 6.07 -12.05
N LEU A 465 31.89 7.13 -11.25
CA LEU A 465 31.87 7.06 -9.79
C LEU A 465 30.62 6.35 -9.26
N ALA A 466 29.45 6.67 -9.83
CA ALA A 466 28.20 6.03 -9.47
C ALA A 466 28.23 4.52 -9.77
N ARG A 467 28.74 4.13 -10.93
CA ARG A 467 28.90 2.73 -11.32
C ARG A 467 29.85 1.99 -10.40
N ARG A 468 30.96 2.60 -9.97
CA ARG A 468 31.89 2.03 -9.00
C ARG A 468 31.21 1.75 -7.66
N ALA A 469 30.54 2.76 -7.10
CA ALA A 469 29.89 2.66 -5.80
C ALA A 469 28.70 1.69 -5.80
N ALA A 470 27.92 1.65 -6.87
CA ALA A 470 26.76 0.77 -6.99
C ALA A 470 27.11 -0.66 -7.43
N ALA A 471 28.32 -0.91 -7.92
CA ALA A 471 28.71 -2.22 -8.47
C ALA A 471 28.49 -3.39 -7.48
N PRO A 472 28.85 -3.30 -6.18
CA PRO A 472 28.60 -4.39 -5.23
C PRO A 472 27.11 -4.76 -5.13
N VAL A 473 26.23 -3.75 -5.01
CA VAL A 473 24.78 -3.95 -4.94
C VAL A 473 24.24 -4.51 -6.25
N ALA A 474 24.68 -3.98 -7.40
CA ALA A 474 24.26 -4.45 -8.72
C ALA A 474 24.62 -5.92 -8.96
N ARG A 475 25.81 -6.37 -8.52
CA ARG A 475 26.22 -7.77 -8.62
C ARG A 475 25.31 -8.69 -7.81
N MET A 476 24.94 -8.27 -6.60
CA MET A 476 24.04 -9.04 -5.74
C MET A 476 22.66 -9.21 -6.37
N LEU A 477 22.11 -8.11 -6.92
CA LEU A 477 20.82 -8.11 -7.63
C LEU A 477 20.81 -9.05 -8.86
N ASP A 478 21.92 -9.16 -9.60
CA ASP A 478 22.00 -10.03 -10.79
C ASP A 478 22.23 -11.51 -10.48
N SER A 479 23.00 -11.77 -9.43
CA SER A 479 23.54 -13.09 -9.11
C SER A 479 23.41 -13.33 -7.61
N PRO A 480 22.17 -13.58 -7.13
CA PRO A 480 21.97 -13.96 -5.75
C PRO A 480 22.78 -15.24 -5.46
N PRO A 481 23.37 -15.36 -4.27
CA PRO A 481 24.15 -16.54 -3.91
C PRO A 481 23.27 -17.78 -3.89
N SER A 482 23.81 -18.91 -4.35
CA SER A 482 23.16 -20.21 -4.19
C SER A 482 22.98 -20.52 -2.70
N SER A 483 21.79 -21.00 -2.31
CA SER A 483 21.54 -21.44 -0.94
C SER A 483 22.43 -22.63 -0.55
N ARG A 484 23.00 -22.60 0.65
CA ARG A 484 23.59 -23.81 1.25
C ARG A 484 22.46 -24.70 1.75
N MET A 485 22.52 -25.98 1.39
CA MET A 485 21.70 -27.02 2.01
C MET A 485 22.65 -28.12 2.49
N PRO A 486 22.61 -28.53 3.76
CA PRO A 486 21.71 -28.07 4.84
C PRO A 486 22.05 -26.64 5.36
N PRO A 487 21.13 -25.98 6.11
CA PRO A 487 21.38 -24.68 6.75
C PRO A 487 22.56 -24.74 7.72
N THR A 488 23.25 -23.61 7.92
CA THR A 488 24.32 -23.50 8.92
C THR A 488 23.72 -23.45 10.33
N PRO A 489 24.01 -24.42 11.23
CA PRO A 489 23.47 -24.39 12.59
C PRO A 489 23.99 -23.19 13.37
N ARG A 490 23.07 -22.38 13.92
CA ARG A 490 23.36 -21.16 14.71
C ARG A 490 22.73 -21.19 16.10
N ARG A 491 21.95 -22.22 16.44
CA ARG A 491 21.28 -22.35 17.75
C ARG A 491 22.18 -22.11 18.98
N ASP A 492 23.41 -22.61 18.97
CA ASP A 492 24.32 -22.50 20.13
C ASP A 492 24.86 -21.08 20.26
N LEU A 493 25.10 -20.41 19.12
CA LEU A 493 25.45 -19.01 19.07
C LEU A 493 24.32 -18.15 19.66
N TRP A 494 23.09 -18.35 19.20
CA TRP A 494 21.94 -17.57 19.66
C TRP A 494 21.63 -17.81 21.14
N ARG A 495 21.76 -19.06 21.62
CA ARG A 495 21.65 -19.38 23.04
C ARG A 495 22.73 -18.69 23.87
N GLY A 496 23.96 -18.64 23.37
CA GLY A 496 25.07 -17.92 24.00
C GLY A 496 24.81 -16.41 24.15
N GLN A 497 24.00 -15.83 23.25
CA GLN A 497 23.54 -14.43 23.31
C GLN A 497 22.33 -14.22 24.24
N GLY A 498 21.79 -15.28 24.86
CA GLY A 498 20.60 -15.21 25.70
C GLY A 498 19.28 -15.25 24.92
N LEU A 499 19.30 -15.49 23.61
CA LEU A 499 18.08 -15.65 22.81
C LEU A 499 17.51 -17.06 23.02
N GLY A 500 16.29 -17.14 23.55
CA GLY A 500 15.62 -18.39 23.93
C GLY A 500 15.08 -19.23 22.77
N VAL A 501 15.76 -19.27 21.63
CA VAL A 501 15.32 -20.07 20.47
C VAL A 501 15.59 -21.55 20.72
N ALA A 502 14.61 -22.39 20.40
CA ALA A 502 14.67 -23.83 20.54
C ALA A 502 14.10 -24.50 19.27
N PRO A 503 14.39 -25.80 19.05
CA PRO A 503 13.70 -26.58 18.03
C PRO A 503 12.19 -26.43 18.15
N SER A 504 11.52 -26.21 17.03
CA SER A 504 10.10 -25.96 16.93
C SER A 504 9.51 -26.82 15.82
N PRO A 505 9.33 -28.14 16.07
CA PRO A 505 8.75 -29.06 15.10
C PRO A 505 7.36 -28.59 14.66
N LYS A 506 7.09 -28.72 13.36
CA LYS A 506 5.78 -28.41 12.80
C LYS A 506 4.74 -29.44 13.25
N ALA A 507 3.50 -28.98 13.42
CA ALA A 507 2.39 -29.88 13.68
C ALA A 507 2.19 -30.86 12.51
N GLU A 508 1.65 -32.05 12.79
CA GLU A 508 1.38 -33.04 11.75
C GLU A 508 0.46 -32.46 10.66
N GLY A 509 0.85 -32.62 9.39
CA GLY A 509 0.12 -32.07 8.24
C GLY A 509 0.25 -30.55 8.03
N SER A 510 0.99 -29.84 8.90
CA SER A 510 1.24 -28.40 8.79
C SER A 510 2.57 -28.13 8.09
N ASN A 511 2.54 -27.32 7.04
CA ASN A 511 3.76 -26.81 6.39
C ASN A 511 4.29 -25.52 7.03
N ARG A 512 3.61 -24.96 8.04
CA ARG A 512 3.88 -23.60 8.55
C ARG A 512 3.94 -23.47 10.07
N PHE A 513 3.00 -24.05 10.79
CA PHE A 513 2.78 -23.82 12.22
C PHE A 513 3.27 -24.97 13.10
N ALA A 514 3.80 -24.64 14.29
CA ALA A 514 4.20 -25.62 15.30
C ALA A 514 3.03 -26.21 16.09
N LEU A 515 1.97 -25.43 16.31
CA LEU A 515 0.76 -25.90 17.00
C LEU A 515 -0.30 -26.40 16.01
N ALA A 516 -0.99 -27.48 16.40
CA ALA A 516 -2.17 -27.96 15.71
C ALA A 516 -3.32 -26.93 15.82
N PRO A 517 -4.23 -26.85 14.83
CA PRO A 517 -5.29 -25.86 14.78
C PRO A 517 -6.14 -25.79 16.07
N GLU A 518 -6.52 -26.93 16.64
CA GLU A 518 -7.37 -26.97 17.84
C GLU A 518 -6.65 -26.41 19.07
N ALA A 519 -5.35 -26.69 19.20
CA ALA A 519 -4.54 -26.18 20.29
C ALA A 519 -4.24 -24.68 20.12
N ALA A 520 -4.06 -24.22 18.88
CA ALA A 520 -3.93 -22.81 18.57
C ALA A 520 -5.22 -22.04 18.91
N GLU A 521 -6.39 -22.56 18.53
CA GLU A 521 -7.70 -21.94 18.84
C GLU A 521 -7.95 -21.85 20.35
N ALA A 522 -7.60 -22.89 21.11
CA ALA A 522 -7.68 -22.86 22.56
C ALA A 522 -6.76 -21.78 23.17
N ALA A 523 -5.53 -21.66 22.66
CA ALA A 523 -4.57 -20.65 23.12
C ALA A 523 -5.03 -19.22 22.81
N ILE A 524 -5.52 -18.95 21.59
CA ILE A 524 -5.95 -17.60 21.22
C ILE A 524 -7.19 -17.13 21.98
N THR A 525 -8.07 -18.04 22.40
CA THR A 525 -9.24 -17.69 23.22
C THR A 525 -8.81 -17.04 24.54
N GLN A 526 -7.84 -17.66 25.23
CA GLN A 526 -7.30 -17.11 26.48
C GLN A 526 -6.53 -15.81 26.26
N ILE A 527 -5.75 -15.73 25.17
CA ILE A 527 -4.96 -14.54 24.84
C ILE A 527 -5.87 -13.36 24.51
N ALA A 528 -6.93 -13.57 23.72
CA ALA A 528 -7.89 -12.55 23.31
C ALA A 528 -8.53 -11.87 24.51
N GLU A 529 -8.99 -12.65 25.50
CA GLU A 529 -9.48 -12.12 26.78
C GLU A 529 -8.39 -11.36 27.54
N GLY A 530 -7.18 -11.93 27.60
CA GLY A 530 -6.04 -11.38 28.32
C GLY A 530 -5.53 -10.04 27.80
N ILE A 531 -5.66 -9.75 26.51
CA ILE A 531 -5.24 -8.49 25.89
C ILE A 531 -6.40 -7.52 25.60
N GLY A 532 -7.65 -7.94 25.82
CA GLY A 532 -8.83 -7.08 25.71
C GLY A 532 -9.36 -6.95 24.28
N ILE A 533 -9.37 -8.04 23.51
CA ILE A 533 -10.12 -8.13 22.26
C ILE A 533 -11.61 -8.20 22.59
N VAL A 534 -12.41 -7.30 22.01
CA VAL A 534 -13.85 -7.18 22.29
C VAL A 534 -14.73 -7.89 21.27
N ARG A 535 -14.21 -8.12 20.05
CA ARG A 535 -14.91 -8.84 18.98
C ARG A 535 -13.90 -9.49 18.04
N ILE A 536 -14.23 -10.69 17.57
CA ILE A 536 -13.61 -11.31 16.39
C ILE A 536 -14.71 -11.53 15.36
N GLY A 537 -14.72 -10.71 14.31
CA GLY A 537 -15.74 -10.75 13.25
C GLY A 537 -15.23 -11.45 11.99
N LEU A 538 -16.11 -12.10 11.24
CA LEU A 538 -15.79 -12.68 9.93
C LEU A 538 -16.31 -11.80 8.80
N ILE A 539 -15.44 -11.46 7.85
CA ILE A 539 -15.76 -10.58 6.72
C ILE A 539 -15.53 -11.23 5.36
N GLY A 540 -15.00 -12.46 5.31
CA GLY A 540 -14.69 -13.15 4.05
C GLY A 540 -15.93 -13.36 3.17
N GLU A 541 -17.08 -13.56 3.81
CA GLU A 541 -18.37 -13.80 3.19
C GLU A 541 -19.03 -12.53 2.61
N LEU A 542 -18.41 -11.35 2.81
CA LEU A 542 -18.76 -10.14 2.07
C LEU A 542 -18.20 -10.14 0.64
N ASP A 543 -17.32 -11.08 0.32
CA ASP A 543 -16.79 -11.32 -1.02
C ASP A 543 -17.19 -12.71 -1.54
N THR A 544 -16.99 -12.92 -2.84
CA THR A 544 -17.33 -14.15 -3.58
C THR A 544 -16.15 -15.11 -3.72
N LEU A 545 -14.96 -14.72 -3.28
CA LEU A 545 -13.74 -15.53 -3.40
C LEU A 545 -13.67 -16.70 -2.41
N GLY A 546 -14.58 -16.75 -1.41
CA GLY A 546 -14.74 -17.85 -0.47
C GLY A 546 -13.51 -18.18 0.37
N VAL A 547 -12.72 -17.16 0.71
CA VAL A 547 -11.63 -17.21 1.70
C VAL A 547 -12.17 -16.74 3.04
N HIS A 548 -11.77 -17.39 4.13
CA HIS A 548 -12.09 -16.91 5.47
C HIS A 548 -11.15 -15.77 5.85
N VAL A 549 -11.76 -14.63 6.18
CA VAL A 549 -11.08 -13.44 6.66
C VAL A 549 -11.71 -13.03 7.98
N ALA A 550 -10.91 -13.00 9.04
CA ALA A 550 -11.35 -12.58 10.37
C ALA A 550 -10.75 -11.21 10.72
N GLN A 551 -11.45 -10.43 11.54
CA GLN A 551 -10.98 -9.15 12.07
C GLN A 551 -11.11 -9.16 13.59
N ALA A 552 -10.02 -8.90 14.31
CA ALA A 552 -10.04 -8.79 15.76
C ALA A 552 -9.98 -7.32 16.19
N PHE A 553 -10.91 -6.91 17.03
CA PHE A 553 -11.06 -5.54 17.49
C PHE A 553 -10.55 -5.43 18.93
N GLY A 554 -9.38 -4.81 19.11
CA GLY A 554 -8.81 -4.51 20.42
C GLY A 554 -9.39 -3.24 21.05
N ALA A 555 -9.47 -3.18 22.38
CA ALA A 555 -9.84 -1.97 23.15
C ALA A 555 -8.71 -0.91 23.17
N ARG A 556 -8.14 -0.57 22.01
CA ARG A 556 -6.96 0.31 21.88
C ARG A 556 -7.18 1.46 20.90
N SER A 557 -6.30 2.46 20.94
CA SER A 557 -6.31 3.64 20.06
C SER A 557 -4.89 3.98 19.59
N GLY A 558 -4.74 4.72 18.48
CA GLY A 558 -3.45 5.27 18.02
C GLY A 558 -2.77 4.56 16.85
N TRP A 559 -3.28 3.40 16.42
CA TRP A 559 -2.82 2.74 15.19
C TRP A 559 -3.63 3.18 13.96
N SER A 560 -3.03 3.04 12.77
CA SER A 560 -3.70 3.40 11.52
C SER A 560 -4.88 2.49 11.17
N THR A 561 -4.93 1.28 11.75
CA THR A 561 -6.07 0.37 11.64
C THR A 561 -6.68 0.13 13.01
N SER A 562 -8.02 0.09 13.06
CA SER A 562 -8.80 -0.20 14.27
C SER A 562 -8.88 -1.66 14.68
N PHE A 563 -8.40 -2.55 13.82
CA PHE A 563 -8.47 -3.99 13.96
C PHE A 563 -7.26 -4.62 13.30
N SER A 564 -6.95 -5.85 13.69
CA SER A 564 -6.07 -6.75 12.97
C SER A 564 -6.87 -7.65 12.01
N SER A 565 -6.21 -8.39 11.15
CA SER A 565 -6.87 -9.28 10.20
C SER A 565 -6.13 -10.61 9.99
N GLY A 566 -6.88 -11.70 10.07
CA GLY A 566 -6.37 -13.03 9.75
C GLY A 566 -6.98 -13.59 8.47
N LYS A 567 -6.20 -14.40 7.76
CA LYS A 567 -6.57 -15.01 6.48
C LYS A 567 -6.25 -16.51 6.46
N SER A 568 -7.19 -17.33 6.02
CA SER A 568 -7.02 -18.78 5.93
C SER A 568 -8.08 -19.43 5.03
N THR A 569 -7.81 -20.67 4.60
CA THR A 569 -8.83 -21.55 3.98
C THR A 569 -9.78 -22.16 5.01
N THR A 570 -9.52 -21.97 6.31
CA THR A 570 -10.38 -22.41 7.43
C THR A 570 -10.78 -21.25 8.31
N ARG A 571 -11.95 -21.33 8.93
CA ARG A 571 -12.46 -20.30 9.85
C ARG A 571 -11.54 -20.12 11.06
N GLU A 572 -11.10 -21.23 11.66
CA GLU A 572 -10.24 -21.28 12.84
C GLU A 572 -8.87 -20.65 12.53
N GLY A 573 -8.28 -20.98 11.38
CA GLY A 573 -6.99 -20.39 10.98
C GLY A 573 -7.07 -18.87 10.77
N ALA A 574 -8.20 -18.37 10.23
CA ALA A 574 -8.40 -16.93 10.09
C ALA A 574 -8.54 -16.25 11.45
N ARG A 575 -9.28 -16.84 12.39
CA ARG A 575 -9.41 -16.34 13.77
C ARG A 575 -8.06 -16.30 14.48
N VAL A 576 -7.29 -17.39 14.42
CA VAL A 576 -5.92 -17.46 14.98
C VAL A 576 -5.06 -16.34 14.40
N GLY A 577 -5.04 -16.17 13.08
CA GLY A 577 -4.26 -15.11 12.44
C GLY A 577 -4.64 -13.71 12.92
N ALA A 578 -5.94 -13.41 13.05
CA ALA A 578 -6.41 -12.11 13.52
C ALA A 578 -5.97 -11.84 14.97
N VAL A 579 -6.13 -12.81 15.87
CA VAL A 579 -5.71 -12.63 17.27
C VAL A 579 -4.18 -12.49 17.37
N MET A 580 -3.43 -13.26 16.59
CA MET A 580 -1.95 -13.20 16.61
C MET A 580 -1.41 -11.86 16.09
N GLU A 581 -2.04 -11.25 15.09
CA GLU A 581 -1.68 -9.88 14.69
C GLU A 581 -2.07 -8.84 15.78
N GLU A 582 -3.16 -9.02 16.53
CA GLU A 582 -3.40 -8.18 17.73
C GLU A 582 -2.35 -8.41 18.83
N VAL A 583 -1.83 -9.64 19.00
CA VAL A 583 -0.76 -9.95 19.95
C VAL A 583 0.51 -9.17 19.62
N GLU A 584 0.87 -9.11 18.35
CA GLU A 584 2.00 -8.32 17.85
C GLU A 584 1.88 -6.86 18.25
N ILE A 585 0.71 -6.29 17.95
CA ILE A 585 0.45 -4.88 18.21
C ILE A 585 0.41 -4.59 19.71
N PHE A 586 -0.29 -5.44 20.49
CA PHE A 586 -0.31 -5.32 21.94
C PHE A 586 1.11 -5.37 22.52
N ALA A 587 1.93 -6.34 22.09
CA ALA A 587 3.30 -6.49 22.56
C ALA A 587 4.15 -5.25 22.24
N GLN A 588 4.01 -4.71 21.03
CA GLN A 588 4.65 -3.47 20.59
C GLN A 588 4.21 -2.26 21.42
N ASP A 589 2.92 -2.14 21.74
CA ASP A 589 2.33 -1.02 22.48
C ASP A 589 2.75 -1.01 23.95
N VAL A 590 2.90 -2.19 24.58
CA VAL A 590 3.32 -2.30 25.98
C VAL A 590 4.83 -2.42 26.16
N PHE A 591 5.59 -2.60 25.07
CA PHE A 591 7.04 -2.71 25.12
C PHE A 591 7.66 -1.44 25.71
N ARG A 592 8.43 -1.59 26.79
CA ARG A 592 9.15 -0.50 27.45
C ARG A 592 10.57 -0.95 27.74
N VAL A 593 11.53 -0.09 27.46
CA VAL A 593 12.95 -0.37 27.68
C VAL A 593 13.31 0.06 29.09
N ALA A 594 13.75 -0.88 29.92
CA ALA A 594 14.05 -0.60 31.33
C ALA A 594 15.29 0.29 31.52
N ASN A 595 16.35 0.06 30.74
CA ASN A 595 17.63 0.76 30.87
C ASN A 595 18.21 1.12 29.49
N PRO A 596 17.64 2.10 28.77
CA PRO A 596 18.21 2.54 27.50
C PRO A 596 19.56 3.23 27.72
N VAL A 597 20.50 3.01 26.80
CA VAL A 597 21.77 3.76 26.77
C VAL A 597 21.52 5.06 26.02
N ARG A 598 21.89 6.21 26.61
CA ARG A 598 21.74 7.52 25.95
C ARG A 598 23.10 8.05 25.53
N THR A 599 23.30 8.19 24.22
CA THR A 599 24.54 8.72 23.62
C THR A 599 24.27 9.16 22.18
N CYS A 600 25.22 9.82 21.54
CA CYS A 600 25.19 10.15 20.12
C CYS A 600 25.98 9.13 19.29
N TYR A 601 25.65 8.99 18.00
CA TYR A 601 26.34 8.02 17.15
C TYR A 601 27.82 8.36 16.95
N ALA A 602 28.20 9.65 16.90
CA ALA A 602 29.59 10.07 16.79
C ALA A 602 30.50 9.50 17.89
N ALA A 603 29.97 9.32 19.11
CA ALA A 603 30.71 8.78 20.24
C ALA A 603 30.93 7.26 20.17
N VAL A 604 30.11 6.55 19.38
CA VAL A 604 30.09 5.08 19.31
C VAL A 604 30.29 4.54 17.89
N ARG A 605 30.57 5.40 16.91
CA ARG A 605 30.66 5.06 15.48
C ARG A 605 31.69 3.99 15.12
N ASP A 606 32.72 3.84 15.96
CA ASP A 606 33.80 2.88 15.77
C ASP A 606 33.51 1.55 16.48
N ASP A 607 32.43 1.48 17.25
CA ASP A 607 31.95 0.26 17.90
C ASP A 607 30.94 -0.46 16.98
N PRO A 608 31.29 -1.63 16.43
CA PRO A 608 30.39 -2.39 15.55
C PRO A 608 29.13 -2.90 16.28
N ALA A 609 29.09 -2.84 17.61
CA ALA A 609 27.90 -3.15 18.38
C ALA A 609 26.80 -2.09 18.20
N PHE A 610 27.04 -0.92 17.62
CA PHE A 610 26.00 0.10 17.39
C PHE A 610 25.58 0.14 15.91
N VAL A 611 24.29 -0.03 15.65
CA VAL A 611 23.76 0.07 14.27
C VAL A 611 23.80 1.53 13.81
N ASP A 612 24.40 1.78 12.64
CA ASP A 612 24.36 3.10 12.00
C ASP A 612 22.90 3.49 11.69
N PRO A 613 22.36 4.58 12.28
CA PRO A 613 20.99 5.00 12.07
C PRO A 613 20.62 5.26 10.61
N ARG A 614 21.58 5.56 9.72
CA ARG A 614 21.32 5.81 8.30
C ARG A 614 20.91 4.54 7.53
N ARG A 615 21.14 3.37 8.12
CA ARG A 615 20.93 2.05 7.51
C ARG A 615 19.58 1.44 7.85
N ILE A 616 18.79 2.05 8.73
CA ILE A 616 17.51 1.52 9.21
C ILE A 616 16.29 2.24 8.61
N GLY A 617 16.45 2.87 7.45
CA GLY A 617 15.32 3.41 6.70
C GLY A 617 14.72 4.70 7.27
N LEU A 618 15.55 5.64 7.72
CA LEU A 618 15.07 6.94 8.21
C LEU A 618 14.36 7.74 7.11
N PRO A 619 13.32 8.55 7.44
CA PRO A 619 12.75 9.48 6.47
C PRO A 619 13.83 10.46 6.00
N PHE A 620 13.81 10.84 4.72
CA PHE A 620 14.83 11.74 4.17
C PHE A 620 14.93 13.09 4.90
N ASP A 621 13.83 13.55 5.52
CA ASP A 621 13.74 14.78 6.29
C ASP A 621 13.85 14.56 7.80
N SER A 622 14.40 13.40 8.20
CA SER A 622 14.79 13.12 9.58
C SER A 622 15.67 14.24 10.15
N ARG A 623 15.51 14.50 11.45
CA ARG A 623 16.36 15.42 12.22
C ARG A 623 17.64 14.75 12.73
N TYR A 624 17.92 13.52 12.32
CA TYR A 624 19.12 12.81 12.74
C TYR A 624 20.40 13.52 12.27
N ASP A 625 21.34 13.66 13.21
CA ASP A 625 22.72 14.03 12.97
C ASP A 625 23.62 13.22 13.93
N ASP A 626 24.90 13.05 13.59
CA ASP A 626 25.79 12.17 14.36
C ASP A 626 26.02 12.63 15.80
N LEU A 627 25.80 13.92 16.10
CA LEU A 627 25.95 14.50 17.43
C LEU A 627 24.63 14.51 18.21
N LEU A 628 23.50 14.17 17.57
CA LEU A 628 22.21 14.06 18.23
C LEU A 628 22.26 12.92 19.26
N GLU A 629 22.04 13.26 20.52
CA GLU A 629 21.87 12.26 21.58
C GLU A 629 20.45 11.69 21.55
N PHE A 630 20.34 10.37 21.52
CA PHE A 630 19.08 9.64 21.64
C PHE A 630 19.31 8.30 22.34
N GLU A 631 18.23 7.58 22.58
CA GLU A 631 18.24 6.32 23.31
C GLU A 631 18.54 5.12 22.39
N TRP A 632 19.31 4.19 22.91
CA TRP A 632 19.72 2.94 22.30
C TRP A 632 19.27 1.77 23.17
N THR A 633 18.83 0.70 22.53
CA THR A 633 18.34 -0.53 23.18
C THR A 633 19.13 -1.73 22.67
N ALA A 634 19.49 -2.62 23.59
CA ALA A 634 20.14 -3.88 23.24
C ALA A 634 19.16 -4.84 22.54
N ALA A 635 19.65 -5.51 21.52
CA ALA A 635 18.96 -6.53 20.72
C ALA A 635 19.95 -7.65 20.36
N SER A 636 19.47 -8.75 19.80
CA SER A 636 20.31 -9.87 19.36
C SER A 636 20.56 -9.78 17.86
N ASP A 637 21.80 -9.99 17.43
CA ASP A 637 22.14 -10.12 16.01
C ASP A 637 22.30 -11.60 15.65
N LEU A 638 21.45 -12.08 14.75
CA LEU A 638 21.41 -13.47 14.32
C LEU A 638 22.60 -13.87 13.44
N LEU A 639 23.35 -12.89 12.90
CA LEU A 639 24.60 -13.13 12.15
C LEU A 639 25.85 -12.90 13.02
N GLY A 640 25.76 -11.98 13.98
CA GLY A 640 26.87 -11.55 14.83
C GLY A 640 27.17 -12.49 16.00
N ALA A 641 28.33 -12.25 16.65
CA ALA A 641 28.78 -13.03 17.81
C ALA A 641 28.20 -12.56 19.16
N GLY A 642 27.51 -11.41 19.20
CA GLY A 642 27.11 -10.74 20.43
C GLY A 642 25.95 -9.77 20.25
N PRO A 643 25.49 -9.15 21.35
CA PRO A 643 24.38 -8.20 21.31
C PRO A 643 24.74 -6.95 20.51
N VAL A 644 23.72 -6.33 19.93
CA VAL A 644 23.82 -5.08 19.17
C VAL A 644 22.89 -4.03 19.77
N MET A 645 23.25 -2.77 19.66
CA MET A 645 22.50 -1.60 20.09
C MET A 645 21.80 -0.99 18.88
N VAL A 646 20.47 -0.92 18.95
CA VAL A 646 19.63 -0.25 17.96
C VAL A 646 19.01 1.02 18.54
N PRO A 647 18.74 2.06 17.74
CA PRO A 647 18.01 3.22 18.22
C PRO A 647 16.65 2.82 18.77
N THR A 648 16.34 3.16 20.03
CA THR A 648 15.06 2.80 20.69
C THR A 648 13.84 3.25 19.88
N ALA A 649 13.97 4.34 19.14
CA ALA A 649 12.91 4.88 18.29
C ALA A 649 12.41 3.90 17.20
N CYS A 650 13.20 2.91 16.77
CA CYS A 650 12.74 1.88 15.83
C CYS A 650 11.98 0.72 16.49
N LEU A 651 11.93 0.67 17.82
CA LEU A 651 11.29 -0.39 18.60
C LEU A 651 10.02 0.05 19.32
N ILE A 652 9.64 1.33 19.28
CA ILE A 652 8.49 1.87 20.01
C ILE A 652 7.69 2.77 19.07
N GLY A 653 6.39 2.54 18.95
CA GLY A 653 5.50 3.32 18.08
C GLY A 653 5.27 4.75 18.57
N GLU A 654 5.30 4.98 19.89
CA GLU A 654 5.21 6.31 20.48
C GLU A 654 6.42 7.19 20.11
N ARG A 655 6.21 8.51 20.12
CA ARG A 655 7.27 9.48 19.88
C ARG A 655 8.17 9.58 21.11
N VAL A 656 9.47 9.34 20.93
CA VAL A 656 10.48 9.51 21.98
C VAL A 656 11.16 10.88 21.92
N ALA A 657 11.95 11.24 22.93
CA ALA A 657 12.80 12.42 22.86
C ALA A 657 13.85 12.26 21.74
N ASN A 658 14.08 13.33 20.97
CA ASN A 658 14.99 13.31 19.81
C ASN A 658 14.70 12.17 18.81
N ASP A 659 13.41 11.86 18.60
CA ASP A 659 12.98 10.79 17.70
C ASP A 659 13.49 10.99 16.26
N ILE A 660 14.41 10.12 15.86
CA ILE A 660 15.06 10.12 14.55
C ILE A 660 14.10 9.71 13.40
N TYR A 661 12.93 9.17 13.70
CA TYR A 661 11.89 8.88 12.71
C TYR A 661 10.87 10.02 12.55
N TYR A 662 11.02 11.13 13.28
CA TYR A 662 10.13 12.28 13.12
C TYR A 662 10.34 12.98 11.77
N SER A 663 9.27 13.08 10.98
CA SER A 663 9.22 13.85 9.74
C SER A 663 8.52 15.19 9.97
N PRO A 664 9.21 16.33 9.83
CA PRO A 664 8.58 17.65 9.82
C PRO A 664 7.55 17.80 8.71
N ARG A 665 7.77 17.21 7.53
CA ARG A 665 6.85 17.28 6.39
C ARG A 665 5.50 16.63 6.69
N LEU A 666 5.50 15.44 7.31
CA LEU A 666 4.29 14.72 7.64
C LEU A 666 3.72 15.08 9.03
N GLY A 667 4.48 15.86 9.80
CA GLY A 667 4.06 16.38 11.11
C GLY A 667 3.99 15.30 12.19
N GLY A 668 4.76 14.22 12.06
CA GLY A 668 4.67 13.05 12.93
C GLY A 668 5.83 12.06 12.75
N LYS A 669 5.89 11.06 13.63
CA LYS A 669 6.82 9.94 13.53
C LYS A 669 6.43 9.04 12.36
N ILE A 670 7.41 8.66 11.54
CA ILE A 670 7.25 7.67 10.48
C ILE A 670 7.64 6.32 11.04
N PHE A 671 6.64 5.57 11.46
CA PHE A 671 6.82 4.24 12.04
C PHE A 671 6.03 3.23 11.23
N SER A 672 6.64 2.09 10.91
CA SER A 672 5.97 0.99 10.21
C SER A 672 5.91 -0.24 11.10
N SER A 673 4.93 -1.11 10.87
CA SER A 673 4.88 -2.45 11.48
C SER A 673 5.90 -3.42 10.88
N SER A 674 6.62 -3.06 9.81
CA SER A 674 7.49 -3.98 9.06
C SER A 674 8.44 -4.79 9.94
N GLY A 675 8.33 -6.10 9.87
CA GLY A 675 9.14 -7.04 10.65
C GLY A 675 8.66 -7.20 12.08
N LEU A 676 7.45 -6.81 12.42
CA LEU A 676 6.77 -7.30 13.61
C LEU A 676 6.21 -8.69 13.28
N GLY A 677 6.26 -9.62 14.23
CA GLY A 677 5.75 -10.96 14.01
C GLY A 677 5.53 -11.73 15.29
N SER A 678 4.53 -12.59 15.28
CA SER A 678 4.17 -13.46 16.39
C SER A 678 4.11 -14.93 15.99
N GLY A 679 4.16 -15.79 17.00
CA GLY A 679 4.11 -17.24 16.83
C GLY A 679 4.06 -17.94 18.17
N PHE A 680 3.79 -19.25 18.16
CA PHE A 680 3.73 -20.03 19.40
C PHE A 680 5.07 -20.58 19.88
N SER A 681 6.13 -20.30 19.12
CA SER A 681 7.53 -20.42 19.55
C SER A 681 8.29 -19.16 19.14
N LEU A 682 9.42 -18.89 19.79
CA LEU A 682 10.28 -17.77 19.40
C LEU A 682 10.82 -17.93 17.96
N ALA A 683 11.08 -19.17 17.52
CA ALA A 683 11.49 -19.46 16.15
C ALA A 683 10.39 -19.11 15.14
N GLU A 684 9.14 -19.48 15.43
CA GLU A 684 7.98 -19.19 14.59
C GLU A 684 7.73 -17.69 14.46
N ALA A 685 7.76 -16.96 15.59
CA ALA A 685 7.65 -15.50 15.58
C ALA A 685 8.78 -14.84 14.76
N ALA A 686 10.01 -15.34 14.89
CA ALA A 686 11.18 -14.81 14.17
C ALA A 686 11.12 -15.10 12.66
N VAL A 687 10.72 -16.30 12.25
CA VAL A 687 10.52 -16.65 10.82
C VAL A 687 9.43 -15.77 10.23
N HIS A 688 8.30 -15.58 10.93
CA HIS A 688 7.22 -14.72 10.47
C HIS A 688 7.71 -13.27 10.27
N ALA A 689 8.30 -12.68 11.31
CA ALA A 689 8.82 -11.32 11.28
C ALA A 689 9.88 -11.11 10.18
N ALA A 690 10.79 -12.08 10.00
CA ALA A 690 11.82 -12.00 8.98
C ALA A 690 11.25 -12.15 7.57
N ALA A 691 10.31 -13.08 7.37
CA ALA A 691 9.63 -13.27 6.11
C ALA A 691 8.87 -12.00 5.70
N GLU A 692 8.11 -11.38 6.61
CA GLU A 692 7.41 -10.13 6.35
C GLU A 692 8.41 -9.01 5.98
N PHE A 693 9.51 -8.85 6.72
CA PHE A 693 10.50 -7.81 6.42
C PHE A 693 11.12 -8.00 5.02
N ILE A 694 11.46 -9.24 4.65
CA ILE A 694 12.00 -9.61 3.33
C ILE A 694 10.95 -9.41 2.23
N GLU A 695 9.68 -9.70 2.49
CA GLU A 695 8.57 -9.41 1.59
C GLU A 695 8.48 -7.91 1.30
N ARG A 696 8.45 -7.05 2.33
CA ARG A 696 8.39 -5.60 2.15
C ARG A 696 9.56 -5.08 1.33
N HIS A 697 10.75 -5.64 1.55
CA HIS A 697 11.94 -5.34 0.77
C HIS A 697 11.76 -5.72 -0.71
N ALA A 698 11.34 -6.95 -1.01
CA ALA A 698 11.11 -7.46 -2.36
C ALA A 698 10.00 -6.68 -3.10
N VAL A 699 8.87 -6.44 -2.42
CA VAL A 699 7.76 -5.64 -2.94
C VAL A 699 8.24 -4.24 -3.31
N ARG A 700 9.07 -3.61 -2.47
CA ARG A 700 9.60 -2.27 -2.77
C ARG A 700 10.41 -2.26 -4.07
N LEU A 701 11.26 -3.26 -4.31
CA LEU A 701 12.03 -3.37 -5.54
C LEU A 701 11.12 -3.63 -6.75
N ALA A 702 10.14 -4.51 -6.60
CA ALA A 702 9.15 -4.81 -7.64
C ALA A 702 8.31 -3.58 -8.01
N GLU A 703 7.77 -2.85 -7.03
CA GLU A 703 7.00 -1.63 -7.27
C GLU A 703 7.82 -0.57 -8.01
N ILE A 704 9.10 -0.40 -7.67
CA ILE A 704 9.99 0.53 -8.37
C ILE A 704 10.15 0.14 -9.84
N ALA A 705 10.34 -1.15 -10.10
CA ALA A 705 10.60 -1.67 -11.43
C ALA A 705 9.33 -1.82 -12.30
N LEU A 706 8.15 -1.98 -11.70
CA LEU A 706 6.89 -2.21 -12.41
C LEU A 706 6.04 -0.93 -12.53
N ASP A 707 5.79 -0.26 -11.40
CA ASP A 707 4.70 0.72 -11.30
C ASP A 707 5.19 2.16 -11.04
N ASN A 708 6.29 2.33 -10.28
CA ASN A 708 6.67 3.65 -9.79
C ASN A 708 8.18 3.76 -9.49
N PRO A 709 9.00 4.20 -10.46
CA PRO A 709 8.62 5.05 -11.60
C PRO A 709 8.43 4.34 -12.96
N GLY A 710 8.09 3.05 -12.94
CA GLY A 710 7.91 2.26 -14.16
C GLY A 710 9.25 1.85 -14.79
N GLY A 711 9.35 0.59 -15.20
CA GLY A 711 10.62 0.03 -15.66
C GLY A 711 11.04 0.54 -17.05
N VAL A 712 12.33 0.75 -17.22
CA VAL A 712 13.00 0.92 -18.54
C VAL A 712 13.21 -0.42 -19.30
N GLY A 713 12.42 -1.46 -18.97
CA GLY A 713 12.46 -2.76 -19.64
C GLY A 713 13.48 -3.79 -19.12
N PHE A 714 13.95 -3.69 -17.87
CA PHE A 714 15.06 -4.53 -17.36
C PHE A 714 14.72 -5.52 -16.24
N GLY A 715 13.56 -5.42 -15.59
CA GLY A 715 13.14 -6.41 -14.60
C GLY A 715 12.66 -7.69 -15.30
N ARG A 716 13.34 -8.82 -15.06
CA ARG A 716 12.85 -10.16 -15.42
C ARG A 716 11.97 -10.70 -14.30
N PHE A 717 10.82 -10.07 -14.08
CA PHE A 717 9.78 -10.72 -13.27
C PHE A 717 9.05 -11.71 -14.18
N GLU A 718 8.94 -12.94 -13.72
CA GLU A 718 8.32 -14.03 -14.47
C GLU A 718 6.96 -14.34 -13.86
N PHE A 719 5.95 -14.47 -14.72
CA PHE A 719 4.65 -14.95 -14.27
C PHE A 719 4.75 -16.44 -13.95
N VAL A 720 4.12 -16.86 -12.86
CA VAL A 720 3.99 -18.27 -12.49
C VAL A 720 2.71 -18.80 -13.12
N ASP A 721 2.81 -19.94 -13.79
CA ASP A 721 1.66 -20.66 -14.35
C ASP A 721 0.77 -21.26 -13.25
N PRO A 722 -0.47 -20.77 -13.05
CA PRO A 722 -1.40 -21.28 -12.05
C PRO A 722 -1.70 -22.78 -12.20
N ASP A 723 -1.64 -23.34 -13.41
CA ASP A 723 -1.92 -24.76 -13.64
C ASP A 723 -0.81 -25.67 -13.09
N THR A 724 0.40 -25.14 -12.92
CA THR A 724 1.55 -25.86 -12.37
C THR A 724 1.64 -25.83 -10.84
N LEU A 725 0.73 -25.12 -10.16
CA LEU A 725 0.69 -25.01 -8.70
C LEU A 725 0.39 -26.36 -8.01
N PRO A 726 0.85 -26.60 -6.78
CA PRO A 726 0.37 -27.69 -5.94
C PRO A 726 -1.13 -27.63 -5.67
N ASP A 727 -1.74 -28.74 -5.27
CA ASP A 727 -3.22 -28.86 -5.19
C ASP A 727 -3.87 -27.82 -4.28
N GLY A 728 -3.26 -27.47 -3.15
CA GLY A 728 -3.74 -26.43 -2.23
C GLY A 728 -3.89 -25.06 -2.92
N PRO A 729 -2.78 -24.39 -3.30
CA PRO A 729 -2.84 -23.10 -3.98
C PRO A 729 -3.54 -23.15 -5.36
N ARG A 730 -3.46 -24.28 -6.09
CA ARG A 730 -4.23 -24.47 -7.35
C ARG A 730 -5.74 -24.41 -7.08
N GLY A 731 -6.21 -25.04 -6.01
CA GLY A 731 -7.61 -25.00 -5.60
C GLY A 731 -8.10 -23.59 -5.34
N ILE A 732 -7.32 -22.79 -4.61
CA ILE A 732 -7.62 -21.37 -4.33
C ILE A 732 -7.65 -20.54 -5.62
N ALA A 733 -6.65 -20.71 -6.49
CA ALA A 733 -6.60 -20.00 -7.77
C ALA A 733 -7.81 -20.33 -8.66
N ARG A 734 -8.22 -21.60 -8.74
CA ARG A 734 -9.42 -22.04 -9.47
C ARG A 734 -10.69 -21.48 -8.86
N GLN A 735 -10.80 -21.48 -7.53
CA GLN A 735 -11.94 -20.88 -6.85
C GLN A 735 -12.13 -19.40 -7.23
N TYR A 736 -11.03 -18.64 -7.37
CA TYR A 736 -11.11 -17.24 -7.81
C TYR A 736 -11.52 -17.12 -9.29
N GLN A 737 -11.00 -18.01 -10.14
CA GLN A 737 -11.37 -18.07 -11.56
C GLN A 737 -12.85 -18.43 -11.75
N ASP A 738 -13.36 -19.38 -10.97
CA ASP A 738 -14.77 -19.79 -10.97
C ASP A 738 -15.69 -18.66 -10.47
N ALA A 739 -15.17 -17.78 -9.60
CA ALA A 739 -15.83 -16.53 -9.20
C ALA A 739 -15.75 -15.41 -10.26
N GLY A 740 -15.22 -15.70 -11.46
CA GLY A 740 -15.12 -14.76 -12.57
C GLY A 740 -13.91 -13.83 -12.52
N MET A 741 -12.94 -14.08 -11.63
CA MET A 741 -11.74 -13.25 -11.49
C MET A 741 -10.59 -13.76 -12.36
N MET A 742 -9.82 -12.82 -12.92
CA MET A 742 -8.50 -13.13 -13.46
C MET A 742 -7.47 -13.22 -12.33
N VAL A 743 -6.66 -14.27 -12.35
CA VAL A 743 -5.55 -14.48 -11.40
C VAL A 743 -4.22 -14.35 -12.13
N ARG A 744 -3.33 -13.52 -11.59
CA ARG A 744 -1.96 -13.36 -12.07
C ARG A 744 -1.00 -13.51 -10.89
N LEU A 745 0.01 -14.36 -11.07
CA LEU A 745 1.00 -14.67 -10.06
C LEU A 745 2.37 -14.27 -10.62
N LEU A 746 3.08 -13.41 -9.92
CA LEU A 746 4.39 -12.93 -10.31
C LEU A 746 5.42 -13.33 -9.25
N ASP A 747 6.51 -13.95 -9.68
CA ASP A 747 7.66 -14.18 -8.79
C ASP A 747 8.45 -12.87 -8.66
N ILE A 748 8.46 -12.31 -7.44
CA ILE A 748 9.18 -11.08 -7.08
C ILE A 748 10.34 -11.35 -6.12
N THR A 749 10.79 -12.60 -6.02
CA THR A 749 11.90 -13.03 -5.18
C THR A 749 13.11 -12.11 -5.38
N SER A 750 13.56 -11.45 -4.31
CA SER A 750 14.67 -10.50 -4.32
C SER A 750 16.02 -11.23 -4.28
N GLU A 751 17.13 -10.48 -4.20
CA GLU A 751 18.47 -11.04 -4.06
C GLU A 751 18.71 -11.79 -2.74
N ILE A 752 17.84 -11.57 -1.74
CA ILE A 752 17.78 -12.38 -0.52
C ILE A 752 17.37 -13.81 -0.87
N ALA A 753 16.77 -14.06 -2.04
CA ALA A 753 16.34 -15.37 -2.53
C ALA A 753 15.64 -16.23 -1.47
N VAL A 754 14.69 -15.61 -0.77
CA VAL A 754 13.60 -16.32 -0.09
C VAL A 754 12.39 -16.17 -1.01
N PRO A 755 11.66 -17.25 -1.33
CA PRO A 755 10.49 -17.20 -2.21
C PRO A 755 9.52 -16.08 -1.82
N THR A 756 9.30 -15.14 -2.74
CA THR A 756 8.33 -14.06 -2.56
C THR A 756 7.46 -13.93 -3.80
N PHE A 757 6.14 -13.99 -3.61
CA PHE A 757 5.18 -13.92 -4.69
C PHE A 757 4.26 -12.70 -4.56
N TYR A 758 3.87 -12.18 -5.71
CA TYR A 758 2.84 -11.15 -5.86
C TYR A 758 1.66 -11.77 -6.62
N ALA A 759 0.55 -11.96 -5.91
CA ALA A 759 -0.73 -12.31 -6.50
C ALA A 759 -1.57 -11.06 -6.76
N ARG A 760 -2.08 -10.93 -7.99
CA ARG A 760 -3.06 -9.91 -8.36
C ARG A 760 -4.32 -10.59 -8.87
N VAL A 761 -5.45 -10.20 -8.28
CA VAL A 761 -6.79 -10.69 -8.61
C VAL A 761 -7.64 -9.51 -9.06
N PHE A 762 -8.24 -9.57 -10.24
CA PHE A 762 -8.98 -8.45 -10.83
C PHE A 762 -10.09 -8.93 -11.75
N ASP A 763 -11.12 -8.10 -11.91
CA ASP A 763 -12.21 -8.38 -12.83
C ASP A 763 -11.68 -8.40 -14.27
N ASP A 764 -12.14 -9.35 -15.08
CA ASP A 764 -11.74 -9.40 -16.48
C ASP A 764 -12.18 -8.09 -17.20
N PRO A 765 -11.24 -7.28 -17.72
CA PRO A 765 -11.55 -5.99 -18.33
C PRO A 765 -12.41 -6.10 -19.60
N PHE A 766 -12.56 -7.30 -20.17
CA PHE A 766 -13.41 -7.56 -21.32
C PHE A 766 -14.84 -7.95 -20.94
N THR A 767 -15.10 -8.30 -19.68
CA THR A 767 -16.42 -8.71 -19.19
C THR A 767 -16.99 -7.77 -18.13
N SER A 768 -16.14 -6.95 -17.50
CA SER A 768 -16.52 -6.00 -16.46
C SER A 768 -16.03 -4.58 -16.77
N ALA A 769 -16.90 -3.60 -16.57
CA ALA A 769 -16.53 -2.17 -16.57
C ALA A 769 -15.91 -1.74 -15.22
N ALA A 770 -15.95 -2.60 -14.20
CA ALA A 770 -15.31 -2.36 -12.91
C ALA A 770 -13.82 -2.70 -13.03
N SER A 771 -12.96 -1.74 -12.69
CA SER A 771 -11.49 -1.90 -12.71
C SER A 771 -10.97 -2.02 -11.27
N MET A 772 -11.47 -3.00 -10.50
CA MET A 772 -10.99 -3.25 -9.15
C MET A 772 -9.96 -4.38 -9.16
N SER A 773 -8.70 -4.05 -8.86
CA SER A 773 -7.64 -5.02 -8.59
C SER A 773 -7.40 -5.15 -7.10
N SER A 774 -7.19 -6.37 -6.63
CA SER A 774 -6.77 -6.69 -5.27
C SER A 774 -5.44 -7.42 -5.33
N ASP A 775 -4.52 -6.97 -4.49
CA ASP A 775 -3.13 -7.39 -4.51
C ASP A 775 -2.81 -8.11 -3.19
N GLY A 776 -1.97 -9.14 -3.28
CA GLY A 776 -1.50 -9.91 -2.14
C GLY A 776 -0.03 -10.27 -2.32
N PHE A 777 0.71 -10.20 -1.22
CA PHE A 777 2.14 -10.45 -1.17
C PHE A 777 2.42 -11.46 -0.07
N ALA A 778 3.41 -12.31 -0.28
CA ALA A 778 3.88 -13.22 0.76
C ALA A 778 5.29 -13.71 0.47
N CYS A 779 6.06 -13.82 1.55
CA CYS A 779 7.39 -14.41 1.59
C CYS A 779 7.38 -15.60 2.56
N HIS A 780 8.06 -16.69 2.20
CA HIS A 780 8.28 -17.81 3.11
C HIS A 780 9.40 -18.72 2.60
N PRO A 781 10.18 -19.40 3.46
CA PRO A 781 11.17 -20.40 3.02
C PRO A 781 10.58 -21.50 2.14
N ASP A 782 9.39 -22.01 2.49
CA ASP A 782 8.60 -22.90 1.63
C ASP A 782 7.84 -22.10 0.55
N PRO A 783 8.17 -22.29 -0.75
CA PRO A 783 7.49 -21.59 -1.84
C PRO A 783 5.98 -21.84 -1.89
N GLU A 784 5.51 -23.01 -1.46
CA GLU A 784 4.08 -23.35 -1.47
C GLU A 784 3.31 -22.54 -0.43
N VAL A 785 3.90 -22.34 0.75
CA VAL A 785 3.35 -21.45 1.77
C VAL A 785 3.34 -20.01 1.28
N ALA A 786 4.44 -19.54 0.67
CA ALA A 786 4.52 -18.18 0.14
C ALA A 786 3.42 -17.91 -0.90
N ILE A 787 3.27 -18.76 -1.92
CA ILE A 787 2.28 -18.50 -2.98
C ILE A 787 0.83 -18.64 -2.48
N THR A 788 0.58 -19.56 -1.55
CA THR A 788 -0.73 -19.72 -0.89
C THR A 788 -1.10 -18.46 -0.12
N MET A 789 -0.18 -17.93 0.68
CA MET A 789 -0.43 -16.72 1.47
C MET A 789 -0.61 -15.48 0.59
N ALA A 790 0.11 -15.36 -0.54
CA ALA A 790 -0.10 -14.27 -1.49
C ALA A 790 -1.52 -14.29 -2.08
N LEU A 791 -2.02 -15.48 -2.45
CA LEU A 791 -3.39 -15.66 -2.93
C LEU A 791 -4.44 -15.31 -1.86
N LEU A 792 -4.24 -15.76 -0.62
CA LEU A 792 -5.16 -15.46 0.49
C LEU A 792 -5.16 -13.97 0.85
N GLU A 793 -4.01 -13.31 0.79
CA GLU A 793 -3.89 -11.87 1.04
C GLU A 793 -4.59 -11.04 -0.04
N ALA A 794 -4.56 -11.47 -1.30
CA ALA A 794 -5.31 -10.80 -2.36
C ALA A 794 -6.83 -10.83 -2.11
N ALA A 795 -7.37 -11.94 -1.60
CA ALA A 795 -8.78 -12.03 -1.21
C ALA A 795 -9.09 -11.19 0.04
N GLN A 796 -8.20 -11.18 1.04
CA GLN A 796 -8.35 -10.29 2.20
C GLN A 796 -8.43 -8.82 1.77
N THR A 797 -7.59 -8.38 0.84
CA THR A 797 -7.61 -7.01 0.32
C THR A 797 -8.98 -6.67 -0.26
N LYS A 798 -9.55 -7.55 -1.08
CA LYS A 798 -10.90 -7.38 -1.65
C LYS A 798 -11.98 -7.30 -0.58
N ALA A 799 -12.03 -8.26 0.33
CA ALA A 799 -13.00 -8.30 1.43
C ALA A 799 -12.87 -7.08 2.35
N GLY A 800 -11.65 -6.66 2.67
CA GLY A 800 -11.38 -5.49 3.49
C GLY A 800 -11.86 -4.17 2.86
N VAL A 801 -11.74 -4.01 1.54
CA VAL A 801 -12.31 -2.87 0.80
C VAL A 801 -13.84 -2.87 0.91
N ILE A 802 -14.48 -4.03 0.71
CA ILE A 802 -15.95 -4.16 0.78
C ILE A 802 -16.46 -3.82 2.18
N ALA A 803 -15.80 -4.36 3.22
CA ALA A 803 -16.10 -4.09 4.63
C ALA A 803 -15.90 -2.62 4.99
N GLY A 804 -14.97 -1.91 4.31
CA GLY A 804 -14.76 -0.47 4.43
C GLY A 804 -14.24 -0.02 5.81
N GLY A 805 -13.72 -0.94 6.62
CA GLY A 805 -13.32 -0.69 8.00
C GLY A 805 -12.01 0.10 8.16
N ARG A 806 -11.05 -0.05 7.22
CA ARG A 806 -9.73 0.59 7.29
C ARG A 806 -9.78 2.10 7.09
N GLU A 807 -9.05 2.83 7.93
CA GLU A 807 -8.99 4.31 7.95
C GLU A 807 -8.17 4.90 6.80
N ASP A 808 -7.19 4.15 6.30
CA ASP A 808 -6.23 4.60 5.29
C ASP A 808 -6.75 4.51 3.85
N TYR A 809 -7.98 4.03 3.66
CA TYR A 809 -8.67 4.08 2.36
C TYR A 809 -9.08 5.49 1.93
N THR A 810 -9.03 6.48 2.82
CA THR A 810 -9.37 7.86 2.47
C THR A 810 -8.34 8.50 1.54
N LEU A 811 -8.81 9.30 0.57
CA LEU A 811 -7.97 10.08 -0.34
C LEU A 811 -6.97 10.98 0.42
N GLN A 812 -7.37 11.53 1.56
CA GLN A 812 -6.50 12.36 2.39
C GLN A 812 -5.32 11.57 2.98
N ALA A 813 -5.57 10.39 3.56
CA ALA A 813 -4.52 9.51 4.08
C ALA A 813 -3.54 9.04 2.97
N ARG A 814 -4.07 8.70 1.79
CA ARG A 814 -3.28 8.30 0.61
C ARG A 814 -2.47 9.47 0.03
N SER A 815 -3.06 10.67 -0.06
CA SER A 815 -2.44 11.88 -0.62
C SER A 815 -1.25 12.41 0.21
N LEU A 816 -1.28 12.16 1.53
CA LEU A 816 -0.20 12.49 2.44
C LEU A 816 0.93 11.44 2.42
N GLY A 817 0.81 10.39 1.60
CA GLY A 817 1.79 9.31 1.50
C GLY A 817 1.99 8.57 2.81
N ARG A 818 0.98 8.53 3.70
CA ARG A 818 1.15 8.02 5.09
C ARG A 818 1.31 6.50 5.19
N HIS A 819 0.82 5.75 4.20
CA HIS A 819 0.74 4.29 4.30
C HIS A 819 1.22 3.60 3.01
N GLU A 820 0.74 4.02 1.84
CA GLU A 820 1.10 3.40 0.56
C GLU A 820 1.25 4.45 -0.54
N ARG A 821 2.16 4.21 -1.49
CA ARG A 821 2.33 5.09 -2.66
C ARG A 821 1.14 4.90 -3.60
N PRO A 822 0.55 5.98 -4.15
CA PRO A 822 -0.48 5.83 -5.17
C PRO A 822 0.04 5.01 -6.34
N ARG A 823 -0.59 3.86 -6.62
CA ARG A 823 -0.33 3.08 -7.82
C ARG A 823 -0.98 3.76 -9.02
N THR A 824 -0.33 3.71 -10.17
CA THR A 824 -0.87 4.36 -11.36
C THR A 824 -2.00 3.50 -11.93
N MET A 825 -3.15 4.11 -12.22
CA MET A 825 -4.24 3.47 -12.96
C MET A 825 -4.04 3.63 -14.49
N LEU A 826 -2.80 3.90 -14.92
CA LEU A 826 -2.50 4.13 -16.33
C LEU A 826 -2.67 2.81 -17.10
N PRO A 827 -3.25 2.84 -18.31
CA PRO A 827 -3.43 1.64 -19.12
C PRO A 827 -2.14 0.84 -19.33
N GLY A 828 -0.99 1.50 -19.44
CA GLY A 828 0.31 0.83 -19.60
C GLY A 828 0.74 -0.01 -18.39
N ALA A 829 0.54 0.50 -17.17
CA ALA A 829 0.81 -0.25 -15.94
C ALA A 829 -0.18 -1.42 -15.77
N GLN A 830 -1.43 -1.24 -16.18
CA GLN A 830 -2.43 -2.31 -16.18
C GLN A 830 -2.15 -3.37 -17.27
N ALA A 831 -1.67 -2.96 -18.45
CA ALA A 831 -1.32 -3.86 -19.56
C ALA A 831 -0.22 -4.87 -19.19
N PHE A 832 0.68 -4.55 -18.27
CA PHE A 832 1.65 -5.51 -17.73
C PHE A 832 0.96 -6.78 -17.19
N TRP A 833 -0.22 -6.64 -16.58
CA TRP A 833 -0.99 -7.72 -15.96
C TRP A 833 -1.92 -8.46 -16.94
N PHE A 834 -2.34 -7.79 -18.02
CA PHE A 834 -3.22 -8.36 -19.05
C PHE A 834 -2.48 -9.11 -20.18
N ALA A 835 -1.17 -8.92 -20.32
CA ALA A 835 -0.41 -9.45 -21.46
C ALA A 835 -0.30 -11.00 -21.43
N ASN A 836 -1.18 -11.66 -22.20
CA ASN A 836 -1.27 -13.13 -22.29
C ASN A 836 -0.09 -13.80 -23.05
N ASP A 837 0.75 -13.02 -23.71
CA ASP A 837 1.89 -13.49 -24.51
C ASP A 837 3.21 -13.52 -23.73
N ARG A 838 3.20 -13.10 -22.45
CA ARG A 838 4.39 -13.18 -21.61
C ARG A 838 4.67 -14.63 -21.24
N PRO A 839 5.95 -15.07 -21.33
CA PRO A 839 6.31 -16.40 -20.91
C PRO A 839 6.00 -16.57 -19.42
N MET A 840 5.26 -17.63 -19.12
CA MET A 840 5.03 -18.09 -17.76
C MET A 840 6.02 -19.21 -17.46
N ARG A 841 6.46 -19.29 -16.21
CA ARG A 841 7.29 -20.39 -15.72
C ARG A 841 6.45 -21.35 -14.89
N ALA A 842 6.85 -22.61 -14.90
CA ALA A 842 6.29 -23.60 -14.00
C ALA A 842 6.69 -23.29 -12.54
N PHE A 843 5.80 -23.63 -11.60
CA PHE A 843 6.00 -23.40 -10.18
C PHE A 843 7.12 -24.27 -9.60
N ASP A 844 7.37 -25.46 -10.17
CA ASP A 844 8.45 -26.37 -9.76
C ASP A 844 9.85 -25.77 -9.90
N ALA A 845 10.01 -24.73 -10.72
CA ALA A 845 11.24 -23.95 -10.83
C ALA A 845 11.51 -23.06 -9.59
N ALA A 846 10.52 -22.83 -8.72
CA ALA A 846 10.69 -22.05 -7.50
C ALA A 846 11.58 -22.82 -6.50
N GLN A 847 12.70 -22.20 -6.11
CA GLN A 847 13.65 -22.76 -5.15
C GLN A 847 13.36 -22.24 -3.74
N GLY A 848 13.40 -23.11 -2.75
CA GLY A 848 13.22 -22.74 -1.33
C GLY A 848 13.59 -23.89 -0.40
N LEU A 849 13.21 -23.78 0.87
CA LEU A 849 13.44 -24.79 1.90
C LEU A 849 12.10 -25.35 2.40
N ARG A 850 11.97 -26.68 2.38
CA ARG A 850 10.93 -27.40 3.10
C ARG A 850 11.57 -28.12 4.27
N SER A 851 11.28 -27.67 5.49
CA SER A 851 11.73 -28.33 6.73
C SER A 851 10.53 -28.70 7.61
N GLY A 852 10.71 -29.75 8.42
CA GLY A 852 9.80 -30.13 9.49
C GLY A 852 10.05 -29.39 10.81
N ASP A 853 11.10 -28.55 10.90
CA ASP A 853 11.44 -27.75 12.08
C ASP A 853 11.61 -26.28 11.69
N ILE A 854 10.84 -25.39 12.34
CA ILE A 854 10.85 -23.95 12.07
C ILE A 854 12.20 -23.31 12.46
N LEU A 855 12.95 -23.91 13.39
CA LEU A 855 14.30 -23.44 13.70
C LEU A 855 15.24 -23.54 12.49
N GLU A 856 15.15 -24.62 11.72
CA GLU A 856 15.98 -24.79 10.51
C GLU A 856 15.61 -23.75 9.44
N GLU A 857 14.34 -23.36 9.36
CA GLU A 857 13.87 -22.29 8.49
C GLU A 857 14.48 -20.93 8.87
N LEU A 858 14.56 -20.62 10.17
CA LEU A 858 15.23 -19.40 10.65
C LEU A 858 16.73 -19.42 10.36
N GLU A 859 17.41 -20.55 10.60
CA GLU A 859 18.84 -20.73 10.29
C GLU A 859 19.11 -20.55 8.79
N TRP A 860 18.19 -21.03 7.93
CA TRP A 860 18.27 -20.84 6.49
C TRP A 860 18.03 -19.39 6.05
N ILE A 861 17.04 -18.70 6.62
CA ILE A 861 16.83 -17.26 6.36
C ILE A 861 18.10 -16.48 6.76
N ALA A 862 18.74 -16.82 7.87
CA ALA A 862 19.99 -16.18 8.27
C ALA A 862 21.12 -16.39 7.23
N ASP A 863 21.28 -17.61 6.69
CA ASP A 863 22.21 -17.87 5.57
C ASP A 863 21.87 -17.03 4.32
N ARG A 864 20.57 -16.82 4.05
CA ARG A 864 20.09 -16.03 2.91
C ARG A 864 20.39 -14.54 3.07
N VAL A 865 20.11 -13.98 4.24
CA VAL A 865 20.39 -12.58 4.58
C VAL A 865 21.90 -12.30 4.55
N GLU A 866 22.70 -13.17 5.17
CA GLU A 866 24.17 -13.08 5.15
C GLU A 866 24.71 -13.18 3.71
N GLY A 867 24.22 -14.17 2.95
CA GLY A 867 24.62 -14.36 1.56
C GLY A 867 24.31 -13.16 0.67
N ALA A 868 23.17 -12.50 0.87
CA ALA A 868 22.79 -11.29 0.15
C ALA A 868 23.58 -10.02 0.55
N GLY A 869 24.60 -10.17 1.40
CA GLY A 869 25.52 -9.11 1.78
C GLY A 869 24.94 -8.13 2.79
N PHE A 870 23.90 -8.51 3.52
CA PHE A 870 23.43 -7.77 4.68
C PHE A 870 24.31 -8.14 5.88
N PRO A 871 24.91 -7.18 6.57
CA PRO A 871 25.88 -7.49 7.62
C PRO A 871 25.27 -7.73 8.99
N GLN A 872 23.96 -7.46 9.16
CA GLN A 872 23.26 -7.60 10.43
C GLN A 872 21.84 -8.10 10.18
N PHE A 873 21.37 -8.97 11.08
CA PHE A 873 19.99 -9.46 11.11
C PHE A 873 19.52 -9.43 12.56
N VAL A 874 18.88 -8.32 12.93
CA VAL A 874 18.61 -7.99 14.33
C VAL A 874 17.22 -8.45 14.74
N ILE A 875 17.10 -9.03 15.92
CA ILE A 875 15.84 -9.42 16.56
C ILE A 875 15.72 -8.82 17.96
N CYS A 876 14.54 -8.29 18.27
CA CYS A 876 14.15 -7.83 19.59
C CYS A 876 12.92 -8.61 20.07
N ASP A 877 12.99 -9.19 21.27
CA ASP A 877 11.88 -9.95 21.84
C ASP A 877 10.94 -9.02 22.64
N PHE A 878 9.68 -8.95 22.21
CA PHE A 878 8.61 -8.18 22.85
C PHE A 878 7.72 -9.05 23.74
N THR A 879 8.06 -10.31 23.93
CA THR A 879 7.20 -11.27 24.62
C THR A 879 6.95 -10.86 26.08
N THR A 880 5.68 -10.77 26.45
CA THR A 880 5.25 -10.46 27.83
C THR A 880 4.52 -11.65 28.46
N PRO A 881 4.41 -11.71 29.80
CA PRO A 881 3.62 -12.75 30.45
C PRO A 881 2.14 -12.80 30.03
N ARG A 882 1.56 -11.66 29.60
CA ARG A 882 0.14 -11.56 29.21
C ARG A 882 -0.18 -12.22 27.87
N ILE A 883 0.81 -12.33 26.98
CA ILE A 883 0.59 -12.94 25.66
C ILE A 883 0.99 -14.41 25.62
N ARG A 884 1.59 -14.95 26.69
CA ARG A 884 1.98 -16.36 26.75
C ARG A 884 0.75 -17.27 26.58
N PRO A 885 0.86 -18.39 25.84
CA PRO A 885 2.09 -19.00 25.34
C PRO A 885 2.69 -18.38 24.06
N ALA A 886 2.03 -17.40 23.43
CA ALA A 886 2.57 -16.73 22.25
C ALA A 886 3.85 -15.94 22.55
N HIS A 887 4.62 -15.75 21.49
CA HIS A 887 5.78 -14.89 21.40
C HIS A 887 5.51 -13.77 20.40
N ALA A 888 6.13 -12.61 20.59
CA ALA A 888 6.11 -11.50 19.65
C ALA A 888 7.50 -10.90 19.56
N VAL A 889 7.96 -10.63 18.35
CA VAL A 889 9.31 -10.10 18.09
C VAL A 889 9.28 -9.00 17.04
N ARG A 890 10.33 -8.16 17.05
CA ARG A 890 10.64 -7.22 15.99
C ARG A 890 11.96 -7.57 15.32
N VAL A 891 11.95 -7.70 14.01
CA VAL A 891 13.11 -7.91 13.13
C VAL A 891 13.50 -6.59 12.46
N LEU A 892 14.81 -6.38 12.32
CA LEU A 892 15.40 -5.32 11.51
C LEU A 892 16.52 -5.91 10.66
N ILE A 893 16.53 -5.62 9.37
CA ILE A 893 17.64 -5.94 8.46
C ILE A 893 18.20 -4.60 7.95
N PRO A 894 19.25 -4.04 8.56
CA PRO A 894 19.86 -2.79 8.10
C PRO A 894 20.29 -2.87 6.62
N ASP A 895 20.10 -1.79 5.87
CA ASP A 895 20.27 -1.64 4.41
C ASP A 895 19.21 -2.32 3.53
N ALA A 896 18.23 -3.01 4.10
CA ALA A 896 17.07 -3.47 3.34
C ALA A 896 16.06 -2.34 3.17
N GLU A 897 15.33 -2.41 2.07
CA GLU A 897 14.27 -1.45 1.79
C GLU A 897 13.09 -1.67 2.74
N THR A 898 12.43 -0.57 3.11
CA THR A 898 11.30 -0.59 4.05
C THR A 898 10.05 0.00 3.39
N THR A 899 8.91 -0.12 4.08
CA THR A 899 7.66 0.55 3.68
C THR A 899 7.65 2.05 3.99
N ASN A 900 8.76 2.62 4.51
CA ASN A 900 8.82 4.06 4.77
C ASN A 900 8.64 4.84 3.45
N PRO A 901 7.57 5.65 3.32
CA PRO A 901 7.24 6.36 2.09
C PRO A 901 8.29 7.43 1.73
N LEU A 902 9.05 7.91 2.73
CA LEU A 902 10.08 8.95 2.63
C LEU A 902 11.50 8.36 2.58
N TYR A 903 11.64 7.06 2.28
CA TYR A 903 12.93 6.38 2.16
C TYR A 903 13.07 5.67 0.81
N THR A 904 14.28 5.76 0.26
CA THR A 904 14.73 5.01 -0.92
C THR A 904 16.20 4.67 -0.71
N GLY A 905 16.47 3.42 -0.34
CA GLY A 905 17.80 2.93 0.00
C GLY A 905 18.66 2.58 -1.22
N PRO A 906 19.89 2.06 -0.99
CA PRO A 906 20.82 1.73 -2.07
C PRO A 906 20.30 0.68 -3.05
N ARG A 907 19.52 -0.31 -2.61
CA ARG A 907 19.01 -1.39 -3.48
C ARG A 907 17.89 -0.89 -4.39
N ALA A 908 16.99 -0.09 -3.85
CA ALA A 908 15.97 0.63 -4.61
C ALA A 908 16.61 1.61 -5.61
N ARG A 909 17.62 2.39 -5.19
CA ARG A 909 18.38 3.28 -6.09
C ARG A 909 19.09 2.51 -7.19
N ALA A 910 19.74 1.40 -6.88
CA ALA A 910 20.41 0.55 -7.88
C ALA A 910 19.40 -0.06 -8.87
N THR A 911 18.20 -0.41 -8.41
CA THR A 911 17.10 -0.88 -9.26
C THR A 911 16.64 0.21 -10.24
N LEU A 912 16.50 1.46 -9.78
CA LEU A 912 16.12 2.61 -10.62
C LEU A 912 17.07 2.87 -11.79
N ILE A 913 18.38 2.71 -11.55
CA ILE A 913 19.42 2.99 -12.54
C ILE A 913 20.05 1.69 -13.06
N ARG A 914 19.37 0.56 -12.96
CA ARG A 914 19.92 -0.77 -13.30
C ARG A 914 20.52 -0.80 -14.71
N ASP A 915 19.92 -0.07 -15.64
CA ASP A 915 20.36 0.06 -17.03
C ASP A 915 21.64 0.89 -17.21
N LEU A 916 21.97 1.74 -16.24
CA LEU A 916 23.19 2.53 -16.18
C LEU A 916 24.34 1.80 -15.47
N LEU A 917 24.05 0.65 -14.84
CA LEU A 917 25.01 -0.13 -14.06
C LEU A 917 25.58 -1.32 -14.85
N PRO A 918 26.74 -1.88 -14.44
CA PRO A 918 27.27 -3.09 -15.06
C PRO A 918 26.28 -4.26 -14.95
N ARG A 919 26.24 -5.13 -15.96
CA ARG A 919 25.56 -6.43 -15.86
C ARG A 919 26.56 -7.52 -15.57
N CYS A 920 26.29 -8.32 -14.56
CA CYS A 920 26.93 -9.62 -14.42
C CYS A 920 26.36 -10.52 -15.51
N VAL A 921 27.21 -10.91 -16.46
CA VAL A 921 26.92 -12.05 -17.32
C VAL A 921 26.98 -13.27 -16.40
N ARG A 922 25.84 -13.88 -16.08
CA ARG A 922 25.86 -15.25 -15.54
C ARG A 922 26.65 -16.07 -16.57
N PRO A 923 27.72 -16.81 -16.19
CA PRO A 923 28.24 -17.82 -17.09
C PRO A 923 27.06 -18.70 -17.52
N ALA A 924 26.96 -18.98 -18.83
CA ALA A 924 25.91 -19.85 -19.34
C ALA A 924 25.88 -21.15 -18.51
N PRO A 925 24.68 -21.66 -18.18
CA PRO A 925 24.53 -22.83 -17.31
C PRO A 925 25.29 -24.05 -17.83
#